data_AF-A0A0G0M2R1-F1
#
_entry.id   AF-A0A0G0M2R1-F1
#
_cell.length_a   1.000
_cell.length_b   1.000
_cell.length_c   1.000
_cell.angle_alpha   90.00
_cell.angle_beta   90.00
_cell.angle_gamma   90.00
#
_symmetry.space_group_name_H-M   'P 1'
#
loop_
_entity.id
_entity.type
_entity.pdbx_description
1 polymer ?
#
loop_
_entity_poly.entity_id
_entity_poly.type
_entity_poly.pdbx_seq_one_letter_code
_entity_poly.pdbx_strand_id
1 'polypeptide(L)'
;MYKRLPIDEKLTAIKRVLDGERVSRVCRDEGISRTIFYKWLNDYKKTGPRGKRKVLTARVVRGNDHWKSFSTETRRKIIKLALKNPLLSPQKIAQVVDASPSGIWYLLKRNGLNTGEARRQYIYRNGKSLVRERPVSFKLTMMRRFEAGEKVAKICRDFGVSRTIFYRWLKRYEQERSSESLESLRPAGEEHYRFIPEAPELISKIVASDPRLSPQKISTTLNSEASKKLMSPSGVYYVLKRLNLNTYQKRLVFAQSNAPAMSHVPKIVREEKTPIGSIPSISALAPPGFLRGFFSSRPFIIFLSTFIPALLVYILISTLFSTQGLTARIGMIFSFTSLIFGIFFFIYSLKYYLTIALVLSFSRKGEEGPAGRQGEKKRGIGLQADLSNIHLERQPFVSIHIASFNEKRVINRLLTAATSLDYENYEVVIADDSTDETLDFLATWSKHPRVKISHRDTREGFKGGALRLALSVCDPRTEFVIVFDADFIPYPDTITQFLKYFQSTAGTLDFQQGDRVQGLGPRDNNTKPYTLVAKPFPIAAVQGYQWHVLNKSENWVTRGVRSEYSGSYVIERSGEEIYQGLKQISGSVYMIRRDVLESIGWGNSITEDFQLTLKLYEKGYKVVYTPYVQAPADSAGGRNSRR
;
A
#
# COMPACT_ATOMS: atom_id res chain seq x y z
N MET A 1 -18.25 -13.87 8.06
CA MET A 1 -18.52 -12.41 7.94
C MET A 1 -19.51 -12.07 9.04
N TYR A 2 -19.08 -11.39 10.11
CA TYR A 2 -19.91 -11.18 11.30
C TYR A 2 -21.14 -10.30 10.99
N LYS A 3 -22.30 -10.67 11.56
CA LYS A 3 -23.55 -9.90 11.47
C LYS A 3 -23.33 -8.55 12.18
N ARG A 4 -23.78 -7.44 11.57
CA ARG A 4 -23.76 -6.13 12.23
C ARG A 4 -25.15 -5.87 12.80
N LEU A 5 -25.24 -5.76 14.13
CA LEU A 5 -26.50 -5.48 14.81
C LEU A 5 -26.87 -3.98 14.75
N PRO A 6 -28.14 -3.64 14.50
CA PRO A 6 -28.74 -2.33 14.79
C PRO A 6 -28.54 -1.92 16.26
N ILE A 7 -28.70 -0.62 16.55
CA ILE A 7 -28.45 -0.08 17.90
C ILE A 7 -29.37 -0.73 18.94
N ASP A 8 -30.64 -0.95 18.59
CA ASP A 8 -31.61 -1.51 19.51
C ASP A 8 -31.32 -2.99 19.80
N GLU A 9 -30.91 -3.77 18.80
CA GLU A 9 -30.43 -5.14 18.99
C GLU A 9 -29.14 -5.21 19.84
N LYS A 10 -28.22 -4.24 19.68
CA LYS A 10 -27.04 -4.14 20.58
C LYS A 10 -27.45 -3.88 22.02
N LEU A 11 -28.42 -2.99 22.24
CA LEU A 11 -28.92 -2.68 23.58
C LEU A 11 -29.63 -3.88 24.21
N THR A 12 -30.44 -4.60 23.44
CA THR A 12 -31.11 -5.83 23.88
C THR A 12 -30.09 -6.92 24.22
N ALA A 13 -29.08 -7.13 23.37
CA ALA A 13 -28.01 -8.11 23.63
C ALA A 13 -27.21 -7.75 24.89
N ILE A 14 -26.96 -6.45 25.14
CA ILE A 14 -26.29 -5.99 26.36
C ILE A 14 -27.18 -6.18 27.59
N LYS A 15 -28.48 -5.86 27.50
CA LYS A 15 -29.45 -6.06 28.60
C LYS A 15 -29.54 -7.53 29.00
N ARG A 16 -29.71 -8.45 28.03
CA ARG A 16 -29.71 -9.91 28.27
C ARG A 16 -28.49 -10.38 29.10
N VAL A 17 -27.31 -9.85 28.82
CA VAL A 17 -26.10 -10.17 29.59
C VAL A 17 -26.07 -9.52 30.97
N LEU A 18 -26.63 -8.31 31.12
CA LEU A 18 -26.78 -7.66 32.44
C LEU A 18 -27.85 -8.36 33.30
N ASP A 19 -28.86 -8.95 32.68
CA ASP A 19 -29.93 -9.74 33.31
C ASP A 19 -29.50 -11.18 33.63
N GLY A 20 -28.22 -11.52 33.41
CA GLY A 20 -27.61 -12.78 33.85
C GLY A 20 -27.32 -13.82 32.76
N GLU A 21 -27.63 -13.55 31.49
CA GLU A 21 -27.31 -14.50 30.41
C GLU A 21 -25.79 -14.56 30.10
N ARG A 22 -25.30 -15.78 29.82
CA ARG A 22 -23.89 -15.98 29.43
C ARG A 22 -23.58 -15.30 28.09
N VAL A 23 -22.54 -14.45 28.07
CA VAL A 23 -22.03 -13.74 26.88
C VAL A 23 -21.82 -14.66 25.67
N SER A 24 -21.36 -15.90 25.91
CA SER A 24 -21.11 -16.88 24.85
C SER A 24 -22.37 -17.35 24.14
N ARG A 25 -23.53 -17.38 24.83
CA ARG A 25 -24.85 -17.71 24.28
C ARG A 25 -25.37 -16.50 23.48
N VAL A 26 -25.40 -15.32 24.08
CA VAL A 26 -25.85 -14.08 23.41
C VAL A 26 -25.04 -13.79 22.14
N CYS A 27 -23.72 -13.95 22.15
CA CYS A 27 -22.90 -13.74 20.95
C CYS A 27 -23.19 -14.77 19.84
N ARG A 28 -23.56 -16.00 20.21
CA ARG A 28 -23.90 -17.07 19.27
C ARG A 28 -25.27 -16.82 18.64
N ASP A 29 -26.25 -16.46 19.45
CA ASP A 29 -27.62 -16.15 19.03
C ASP A 29 -27.62 -14.94 18.07
N GLU A 30 -26.82 -13.92 18.39
CA GLU A 30 -26.74 -12.69 17.61
C GLU A 30 -25.75 -12.75 16.43
N GLY A 31 -24.97 -13.83 16.29
CA GLY A 31 -24.00 -13.98 15.20
C GLY A 31 -22.86 -12.96 15.21
N ILE A 32 -22.42 -12.56 16.41
CA ILE A 32 -21.38 -11.54 16.64
C ILE A 32 -20.16 -12.13 17.34
N SER A 33 -18.99 -11.52 17.11
CA SER A 33 -17.78 -11.90 17.83
C SER A 33 -17.85 -11.44 19.29
N ARG A 34 -17.41 -12.29 20.22
CA ARG A 34 -17.27 -11.95 21.65
C ARG A 34 -16.41 -10.71 21.85
N THR A 35 -15.34 -10.54 21.06
CA THR A 35 -14.46 -9.36 21.12
C THR A 35 -15.20 -8.07 20.81
N ILE A 36 -16.10 -8.12 19.83
CA ILE A 36 -16.91 -6.96 19.43
C ILE A 36 -17.97 -6.68 20.50
N PHE A 37 -18.59 -7.72 21.04
CA PHE A 37 -19.58 -7.60 22.10
C PHE A 37 -18.98 -7.04 23.40
N TYR A 38 -17.82 -7.53 23.83
CA TYR A 38 -17.13 -7.01 25.02
C TYR A 38 -16.76 -5.54 24.87
N LYS A 39 -16.41 -5.10 23.65
CA LYS A 39 -16.21 -3.67 23.37
C LYS A 39 -17.49 -2.86 23.62
N TRP A 40 -18.61 -3.31 23.08
CA TRP A 40 -19.92 -2.65 23.31
C TRP A 40 -20.33 -2.66 24.78
N LEU A 41 -20.14 -3.77 25.48
CA LEU A 41 -20.49 -3.92 26.89
C LEU A 41 -19.64 -2.99 27.77
N ASN A 42 -18.34 -2.89 27.50
CA ASN A 42 -17.43 -2.02 28.24
C ASN A 42 -17.77 -0.54 27.98
N ASP A 43 -18.03 -0.19 26.73
CA ASP A 43 -18.47 1.14 26.31
C ASP A 43 -19.83 1.52 26.95
N TYR A 44 -20.76 0.56 27.08
CA TYR A 44 -22.06 0.74 27.71
C TYR A 44 -21.98 0.92 29.24
N LYS A 45 -21.11 0.16 29.92
CA LYS A 45 -20.91 0.26 31.39
C LYS A 45 -20.26 1.60 31.79
N LYS A 46 -19.37 2.14 30.96
CA LYS A 46 -18.66 3.40 31.23
C LYS A 46 -19.50 4.66 30.98
N THR A 47 -20.69 4.52 30.41
CA THR A 47 -21.47 5.66 29.92
C THR A 47 -22.73 5.89 30.76
N GLY A 48 -22.96 7.14 31.21
CA GLY A 48 -24.16 7.53 31.95
C GLY A 48 -25.47 7.35 31.15
N PRO A 49 -26.65 7.40 31.81
CA PRO A 49 -27.95 7.00 31.24
C PRO A 49 -28.30 7.66 29.90
N ARG A 50 -27.95 8.95 29.73
CA ARG A 50 -28.23 9.74 28.52
C ARG A 50 -27.30 9.46 27.34
N GLY A 51 -26.15 8.79 27.53
CA GLY A 51 -25.12 8.61 26.50
C GLY A 51 -25.05 7.24 25.84
N LYS A 52 -25.71 6.22 26.42
CA LYS A 52 -25.58 4.80 26.04
C LYS A 52 -25.90 4.50 24.58
N ARG A 53 -26.93 5.15 24.03
CA ARG A 53 -27.35 4.96 22.62
C ARG A 53 -26.35 5.55 21.63
N LYS A 54 -25.76 6.71 21.96
CA LYS A 54 -24.82 7.46 21.11
C LYS A 54 -23.51 6.69 20.89
N VAL A 55 -22.99 6.07 21.94
CA VAL A 55 -21.70 5.35 21.93
C VAL A 55 -21.74 4.08 21.04
N LEU A 56 -22.92 3.50 20.81
CA LEU A 56 -23.09 2.26 20.02
C LEU A 56 -23.24 2.49 18.48
N THR A 57 -23.13 3.73 17.97
CA THR A 57 -23.39 4.11 16.56
C THR A 57 -22.14 4.03 15.65
N ALA A 58 -22.28 3.60 14.38
CA ALA A 58 -21.16 3.46 13.42
C ALA A 58 -20.77 4.80 12.72
N ARG A 59 -19.47 4.98 12.41
CA ARG A 59 -18.86 6.30 12.06
C ARG A 59 -18.55 6.62 10.55
N VAL A 60 -18.77 5.76 9.52
CA VAL A 60 -18.36 6.02 8.08
C VAL A 60 -19.39 5.56 7.01
N VAL A 61 -19.56 6.28 5.86
CA VAL A 61 -20.51 6.00 4.72
C VAL A 61 -19.80 5.55 3.42
N ARG A 62 -20.35 4.57 2.68
CA ARG A 62 -19.86 4.07 1.36
C ARG A 62 -21.00 3.48 0.51
N GLY A 63 -20.92 3.53 -0.82
CA GLY A 63 -21.82 2.78 -1.74
C GLY A 63 -22.63 3.65 -2.69
N ASN A 64 -23.93 3.37 -2.84
CA ASN A 64 -24.88 4.23 -3.56
C ASN A 64 -24.98 5.64 -2.95
N ASP A 65 -24.49 5.80 -1.73
CA ASP A 65 -24.39 7.05 -0.99
C ASP A 65 -23.16 7.89 -1.41
N HIS A 66 -22.65 7.63 -2.62
CA HIS A 66 -21.56 8.35 -3.28
C HIS A 66 -22.17 9.35 -4.29
N TRP A 67 -21.99 10.63 -4.04
CA TRP A 67 -22.60 11.75 -4.78
C TRP A 67 -22.25 11.83 -6.30
N LYS A 68 -21.25 11.11 -6.85
CA LYS A 68 -20.98 11.02 -8.32
C LYS A 68 -21.80 9.97 -9.04
N SER A 69 -22.57 9.20 -8.28
CA SER A 69 -23.18 8.00 -8.78
C SER A 69 -24.54 8.38 -9.41
N PHE A 70 -24.73 8.12 -10.72
CA PHE A 70 -26.01 8.36 -11.41
C PHE A 70 -27.20 7.79 -10.61
N SER A 71 -28.37 8.43 -10.61
CA SER A 71 -29.55 7.83 -9.96
C SER A 71 -29.88 6.47 -10.57
N THR A 72 -30.50 5.58 -9.78
CA THR A 72 -30.83 4.21 -10.22
C THR A 72 -31.67 4.21 -11.50
N GLU A 73 -32.59 5.16 -11.61
CA GLU A 73 -33.45 5.35 -12.77
C GLU A 73 -32.65 5.82 -14.00
N THR A 74 -31.79 6.82 -13.84
CA THR A 74 -30.95 7.37 -14.93
C THR A 74 -29.98 6.32 -15.47
N ARG A 75 -29.37 5.49 -14.60
CA ARG A 75 -28.51 4.37 -15.04
C ARG A 75 -29.26 3.37 -15.91
N ARG A 76 -30.49 3.01 -15.53
CA ARG A 76 -31.32 2.06 -16.26
C ARG A 76 -31.74 2.63 -17.62
N LYS A 77 -32.12 3.92 -17.68
CA LYS A 77 -32.42 4.62 -18.93
C LYS A 77 -31.22 4.61 -19.88
N ILE A 78 -30.01 4.97 -19.41
CA ILE A 78 -28.78 4.98 -20.22
C ILE A 78 -28.43 3.59 -20.76
N ILE A 79 -28.46 2.55 -19.92
CA ILE A 79 -28.14 1.18 -20.35
C ILE A 79 -29.18 0.65 -21.34
N LYS A 80 -30.47 0.92 -21.12
CA LYS A 80 -31.55 0.51 -22.03
C LYS A 80 -31.45 1.21 -23.39
N LEU A 81 -31.11 2.49 -23.42
CA LEU A 81 -30.91 3.26 -24.65
C LEU A 81 -29.69 2.74 -25.43
N ALA A 82 -28.58 2.45 -24.74
CA ALA A 82 -27.35 1.92 -25.34
C ALA A 82 -27.55 0.53 -25.96
N LEU A 83 -28.43 -0.30 -25.40
CA LEU A 83 -28.72 -1.65 -25.90
C LEU A 83 -29.79 -1.68 -27.00
N LYS A 84 -30.77 -0.76 -26.98
CA LYS A 84 -31.73 -0.63 -28.09
C LYS A 84 -31.06 -0.14 -29.37
N ASN A 85 -30.00 0.67 -29.24
CA ASN A 85 -29.30 1.27 -30.37
C ASN A 85 -27.77 1.05 -30.23
N PRO A 86 -27.26 -0.16 -30.55
CA PRO A 86 -25.89 -0.56 -30.25
C PRO A 86 -24.81 0.31 -30.91
N LEU A 87 -25.13 0.94 -32.04
CA LEU A 87 -24.22 1.79 -32.82
C LEU A 87 -24.10 3.22 -32.29
N LEU A 88 -24.95 3.64 -31.33
CA LEU A 88 -24.87 5.01 -30.81
C LEU A 88 -23.60 5.24 -30.01
N SER A 89 -22.90 6.35 -30.29
CA SER A 89 -21.75 6.75 -29.48
C SER A 89 -22.21 7.21 -28.09
N PRO A 90 -21.38 7.05 -27.04
CA PRO A 90 -21.67 7.59 -25.70
C PRO A 90 -21.98 9.11 -25.70
N GLN A 91 -21.48 9.86 -26.68
CA GLN A 91 -21.84 11.26 -26.91
C GLN A 91 -23.28 11.44 -27.39
N LYS A 92 -23.75 10.65 -28.36
CA LYS A 92 -25.15 10.71 -28.82
C LYS A 92 -26.14 10.24 -27.75
N ILE A 93 -25.76 9.24 -26.95
CA ILE A 93 -26.57 8.78 -25.80
C ILE A 93 -26.63 9.89 -24.73
N ALA A 94 -25.55 10.64 -24.54
CA ALA A 94 -25.48 11.77 -23.61
C ALA A 94 -26.39 12.93 -23.98
N GLN A 95 -26.53 13.23 -25.27
CA GLN A 95 -27.45 14.26 -25.76
C GLN A 95 -28.92 13.90 -25.51
N VAL A 96 -29.28 12.61 -25.59
CA VAL A 96 -30.67 12.14 -25.42
C VAL A 96 -31.11 12.08 -23.95
N VAL A 97 -30.17 11.88 -23.01
CA VAL A 97 -30.46 11.69 -21.58
C VAL A 97 -29.97 12.87 -20.72
N ASP A 98 -29.53 13.95 -21.37
CA ASP A 98 -28.94 15.15 -20.74
C ASP A 98 -27.92 14.81 -19.64
N ALA A 99 -26.89 14.04 -20.01
CA ALA A 99 -25.88 13.54 -19.08
C ALA A 99 -24.47 13.59 -19.66
N SER A 100 -23.46 13.64 -18.80
CA SER A 100 -22.05 13.72 -19.25
C SER A 100 -21.65 12.50 -20.10
N PRO A 101 -21.13 12.70 -21.34
CA PRO A 101 -20.66 11.63 -22.22
C PRO A 101 -19.64 10.69 -21.55
N SER A 102 -18.76 11.24 -20.72
CA SER A 102 -17.73 10.50 -20.01
C SER A 102 -18.31 9.65 -18.87
N GLY A 103 -19.36 10.14 -18.22
CA GLY A 103 -20.10 9.37 -17.21
C GLY A 103 -20.83 8.19 -17.85
N ILE A 104 -21.48 8.40 -18.99
CA ILE A 104 -22.13 7.34 -19.77
C ILE A 104 -21.09 6.32 -20.23
N TRP A 105 -19.96 6.77 -20.75
CA TRP A 105 -18.88 5.89 -21.17
C TRP A 105 -18.37 5.02 -20.01
N TYR A 106 -18.19 5.58 -18.81
CA TYR A 106 -17.75 4.81 -17.64
C TYR A 106 -18.83 3.87 -17.10
N LEU A 107 -20.10 4.28 -17.15
CA LEU A 107 -21.24 3.44 -16.78
C LEU A 107 -21.34 2.23 -17.74
N LEU A 108 -21.21 2.46 -19.04
CA LEU A 108 -21.22 1.41 -20.05
C LEU A 108 -19.96 0.54 -19.92
N LYS A 109 -18.77 1.12 -19.74
CA LYS A 109 -17.51 0.39 -19.54
C LYS A 109 -17.54 -0.52 -18.31
N ARG A 110 -18.08 -0.04 -17.18
CA ARG A 110 -18.22 -0.84 -15.95
C ARG A 110 -19.19 -2.01 -16.10
N ASN A 111 -20.11 -1.94 -17.05
CA ASN A 111 -21.03 -3.02 -17.40
C ASN A 111 -20.58 -3.83 -18.63
N GLY A 112 -19.38 -3.56 -19.18
CA GLY A 112 -18.84 -4.23 -20.36
C GLY A 112 -19.54 -3.86 -21.68
N LEU A 113 -20.13 -2.66 -21.77
CA LEU A 113 -20.96 -2.17 -22.88
C LEU A 113 -20.38 -0.93 -23.57
N ASN A 114 -19.09 -0.63 -23.40
CA ASN A 114 -18.51 0.62 -23.88
C ASN A 114 -18.40 0.71 -25.42
N THR A 115 -18.23 -0.41 -26.13
CA THR A 115 -18.14 -0.44 -27.61
C THR A 115 -19.43 -0.97 -28.24
N GLY A 116 -19.71 -0.57 -29.48
CA GLY A 116 -20.91 -1.06 -30.19
C GLY A 116 -20.88 -2.56 -30.45
N GLU A 117 -19.69 -3.13 -30.68
CA GLU A 117 -19.50 -4.57 -30.77
C GLU A 117 -19.68 -5.28 -29.42
N ALA A 118 -19.19 -4.72 -28.32
CA ALA A 118 -19.47 -5.26 -26.99
C ALA A 118 -20.97 -5.23 -26.67
N ARG A 119 -21.69 -4.19 -27.10
CA ARG A 119 -23.17 -4.13 -26.99
C ARG A 119 -23.85 -5.15 -27.88
N ARG A 120 -23.41 -5.34 -29.13
CA ARG A 120 -23.93 -6.38 -30.04
C ARG A 120 -23.66 -7.79 -29.54
N GLN A 121 -22.45 -8.08 -29.05
CA GLN A 121 -22.11 -9.35 -28.42
C GLN A 121 -22.87 -9.55 -27.10
N TYR A 122 -23.10 -8.48 -26.34
CA TYR A 122 -23.91 -8.54 -25.13
C TYR A 122 -25.40 -8.75 -25.43
N ILE A 123 -25.93 -8.20 -26.53
CA ILE A 123 -27.27 -8.50 -27.05
C ILE A 123 -27.32 -9.91 -27.65
N TYR A 124 -26.29 -10.37 -28.33
CA TYR A 124 -26.23 -11.75 -28.84
C TYR A 124 -26.18 -12.78 -27.69
N ARG A 125 -25.39 -12.51 -26.64
CA ARG A 125 -25.23 -13.36 -25.45
C ARG A 125 -26.43 -13.30 -24.48
N ASN A 126 -27.13 -12.17 -24.42
CA ASN A 126 -28.17 -11.92 -23.39
C ASN A 126 -29.50 -11.42 -23.97
N GLY A 127 -29.71 -11.56 -25.28
CA GLY A 127 -30.69 -10.86 -26.15
C GLY A 127 -32.17 -11.00 -25.86
N LYS A 128 -32.53 -11.54 -24.70
CA LYS A 128 -33.89 -11.55 -24.18
C LYS A 128 -34.03 -10.96 -22.76
N SER A 129 -32.94 -10.64 -22.07
CA SER A 129 -32.95 -10.35 -20.61
C SER A 129 -32.70 -8.87 -20.24
N LEU A 130 -31.97 -8.10 -21.05
CA LEU A 130 -31.36 -6.83 -20.61
C LEU A 130 -32.23 -5.58 -20.71
N VAL A 131 -33.40 -5.69 -21.33
CA VAL A 131 -34.34 -4.56 -21.44
C VAL A 131 -35.36 -4.57 -20.29
N ARG A 132 -35.25 -5.52 -19.35
CA ARG A 132 -36.18 -5.63 -18.23
C ARG A 132 -35.45 -5.51 -16.90
N GLU A 133 -35.78 -4.48 -16.11
CA GLU A 133 -35.86 -4.66 -14.66
C GLU A 133 -36.63 -5.97 -14.49
N ARG A 134 -35.96 -7.03 -13.98
CA ARG A 134 -36.50 -8.40 -14.06
C ARG A 134 -37.86 -8.37 -13.38
N PRO A 135 -38.96 -8.33 -14.17
CA PRO A 135 -40.25 -8.05 -13.61
C PRO A 135 -40.56 -9.17 -12.64
N VAL A 136 -41.46 -8.92 -11.71
CA VAL A 136 -41.93 -9.96 -10.81
C VAL A 136 -42.33 -11.22 -11.61
N SER A 137 -42.90 -11.06 -12.81
CA SER A 137 -43.18 -12.15 -13.77
C SER A 137 -41.96 -12.96 -14.23
N PHE A 138 -40.78 -12.35 -14.39
CA PHE A 138 -39.54 -13.06 -14.72
C PHE A 138 -39.09 -13.95 -13.56
N LYS A 139 -39.16 -13.43 -12.33
CA LYS A 139 -38.79 -14.19 -11.13
C LYS A 139 -39.81 -15.31 -10.87
N LEU A 140 -41.10 -15.04 -11.04
CA LEU A 140 -42.19 -16.03 -10.94
C LEU A 140 -42.03 -17.18 -11.94
N THR A 141 -41.63 -16.89 -13.18
CA THR A 141 -41.41 -17.95 -14.20
C THR A 141 -40.29 -18.91 -13.80
N MET A 142 -39.22 -18.41 -13.17
CA MET A 142 -38.17 -19.27 -12.62
C MET A 142 -38.67 -20.12 -11.44
N MET A 143 -39.56 -19.57 -10.60
CA MET A 143 -40.14 -20.31 -9.47
C MET A 143 -41.07 -21.43 -9.95
N ARG A 144 -41.93 -21.18 -10.94
CA ARG A 144 -42.83 -22.21 -11.51
C ARG A 144 -42.06 -23.37 -12.15
N ARG A 145 -40.97 -23.09 -12.88
CA ARG A 145 -40.11 -24.15 -13.45
C ARG A 145 -39.42 -24.99 -12.37
N PHE A 146 -39.07 -24.37 -11.26
CA PHE A 146 -38.54 -25.09 -10.09
C PHE A 146 -39.63 -25.96 -9.43
N GLU A 147 -40.83 -25.43 -9.23
CA GLU A 147 -41.98 -26.18 -8.71
C GLU A 147 -42.38 -27.37 -9.62
N ALA A 148 -42.20 -27.24 -10.94
CA ALA A 148 -42.39 -28.32 -11.91
C ALA A 148 -41.27 -29.39 -11.90
N GLY A 149 -40.31 -29.31 -10.97
CA GLY A 149 -39.27 -30.33 -10.77
C GLY A 149 -38.00 -30.15 -11.62
N GLU A 150 -37.84 -29.04 -12.35
CA GLU A 150 -36.61 -28.81 -13.11
C GLU A 150 -35.39 -28.53 -12.22
N LYS A 151 -34.24 -29.11 -12.58
CA LYS A 151 -32.98 -28.91 -11.84
C LYS A 151 -32.57 -27.42 -11.81
N VAL A 152 -32.34 -26.86 -10.62
CA VAL A 152 -31.91 -25.47 -10.39
C VAL A 152 -30.69 -25.07 -11.22
N ALA A 153 -29.75 -25.98 -11.42
CA ALA A 153 -28.58 -25.73 -12.27
C ALA A 153 -28.93 -25.48 -13.74
N LYS A 154 -29.98 -26.12 -14.27
CA LYS A 154 -30.51 -25.89 -15.61
C LYS A 154 -31.23 -24.54 -15.67
N ILE A 155 -32.17 -24.30 -14.76
CA ILE A 155 -32.90 -23.03 -14.64
C ILE A 155 -31.93 -21.82 -14.54
N CYS A 156 -30.92 -21.90 -13.66
CA CYS A 156 -29.95 -20.83 -13.49
C CYS A 156 -29.09 -20.56 -14.74
N ARG A 157 -28.77 -21.61 -15.52
CA ARG A 157 -28.06 -21.47 -16.81
C ARG A 157 -28.96 -20.84 -17.87
N ASP A 158 -30.19 -21.33 -18.00
CA ASP A 158 -31.17 -20.86 -18.99
C ASP A 158 -31.51 -19.37 -18.80
N PHE A 159 -31.63 -18.92 -17.55
CA PHE A 159 -32.02 -17.55 -17.23
C PHE A 159 -30.86 -16.59 -16.92
N GLY A 160 -29.61 -17.07 -16.96
CA GLY A 160 -28.43 -16.26 -16.66
C GLY A 160 -28.46 -15.67 -15.24
N VAL A 161 -28.78 -16.50 -14.25
CA VAL A 161 -28.88 -16.11 -12.83
C VAL A 161 -27.95 -16.97 -12.00
N SER A 162 -27.17 -16.36 -11.11
CA SER A 162 -26.36 -17.17 -10.18
C SER A 162 -27.27 -17.92 -9.21
N ARG A 163 -26.90 -19.16 -8.89
CA ARG A 163 -27.64 -20.00 -7.93
C ARG A 163 -27.87 -19.27 -6.61
N THR A 164 -26.90 -18.48 -6.15
CA THR A 164 -26.99 -17.66 -4.92
C THR A 164 -28.08 -16.60 -4.98
N ILE A 165 -28.30 -15.98 -6.14
CA ILE A 165 -29.38 -14.99 -6.31
C ILE A 165 -30.73 -15.70 -6.41
N PHE A 166 -30.80 -16.80 -7.16
CA PHE A 166 -32.00 -17.62 -7.28
C PHE A 166 -32.49 -18.12 -5.91
N TYR A 167 -31.62 -18.73 -5.11
CA TYR A 167 -31.99 -19.21 -3.77
C TYR A 167 -32.42 -18.09 -2.82
N ARG A 168 -31.90 -16.86 -2.99
CA ARG A 168 -32.35 -15.70 -2.21
C ARG A 168 -33.77 -15.27 -2.58
N TRP A 169 -34.14 -15.41 -3.84
CA TRP A 169 -35.50 -15.14 -4.30
C TRP A 169 -36.44 -16.26 -3.91
N LEU A 170 -36.02 -17.52 -4.08
CA LEU A 170 -36.77 -18.71 -3.69
C LEU A 170 -37.11 -18.66 -2.20
N LYS A 171 -36.13 -18.36 -1.35
CA LYS A 171 -36.35 -18.24 0.10
C LYS A 171 -37.45 -17.23 0.48
N ARG A 172 -37.59 -16.14 -0.27
CA ARG A 172 -38.63 -15.12 -0.02
C ARG A 172 -39.97 -15.53 -0.61
N TYR A 173 -39.94 -16.12 -1.81
CA TYR A 173 -41.13 -16.65 -2.45
C TYR A 173 -41.74 -17.84 -1.67
N GLU A 174 -40.92 -18.69 -1.04
CA GLU A 174 -41.38 -19.78 -0.18
C GLU A 174 -42.08 -19.29 1.10
N GLN A 175 -41.76 -18.07 1.57
CA GLN A 175 -42.33 -17.50 2.80
C GLN A 175 -43.73 -16.93 2.59
N GLU A 176 -43.96 -16.21 1.48
CA GLU A 176 -45.21 -15.46 1.25
C GLU A 176 -45.98 -15.95 0.01
N ARG A 177 -45.35 -16.73 -0.87
CA ARG A 177 -45.88 -17.22 -2.17
C ARG A 177 -46.59 -16.14 -3.01
N SER A 178 -46.21 -14.88 -2.85
CA SER A 178 -46.83 -13.73 -3.52
C SER A 178 -45.85 -13.00 -4.46
N SER A 179 -46.39 -12.25 -5.41
CA SER A 179 -45.64 -11.39 -6.34
C SER A 179 -44.87 -10.26 -5.63
N GLU A 180 -45.45 -9.69 -4.57
CA GLU A 180 -44.93 -8.51 -3.85
C GLU A 180 -43.64 -8.82 -3.08
N SER A 181 -43.50 -10.05 -2.58
CA SER A 181 -42.28 -10.58 -1.91
C SER A 181 -40.99 -10.48 -2.74
N LEU A 182 -41.14 -10.23 -4.06
CA LEU A 182 -40.06 -10.16 -5.03
C LEU A 182 -39.63 -8.72 -5.37
N GLU A 183 -40.19 -7.68 -4.74
CA GLU A 183 -39.85 -6.24 -4.94
C GLU A 183 -38.57 -5.74 -4.20
N SER A 184 -38.23 -4.44 -4.33
CA SER A 184 -36.96 -3.82 -3.86
C SER A 184 -37.20 -2.69 -2.84
N LEU A 185 -36.48 -2.69 -1.70
CA LEU A 185 -36.84 -1.95 -0.47
C LEU A 185 -35.82 -0.88 0.05
N ARG A 186 -35.22 0.03 -0.74
CA ARG A 186 -34.23 1.03 -0.20
C ARG A 186 -34.36 2.46 -0.76
N PRO A 187 -34.49 3.52 0.08
CA PRO A 187 -34.51 4.94 -0.33
C PRO A 187 -33.09 5.51 -0.63
N ALA A 188 -32.99 6.54 -1.48
CA ALA A 188 -31.73 7.15 -1.94
C ALA A 188 -31.93 8.59 -2.50
N GLY A 189 -30.89 9.42 -2.52
CA GLY A 189 -30.90 10.74 -3.18
C GLY A 189 -31.03 11.94 -2.23
N GLU A 190 -31.84 12.94 -2.58
CA GLU A 190 -32.16 14.10 -1.73
C GLU A 190 -32.93 13.70 -0.47
N GLU A 191 -33.63 12.57 -0.53
CA GLU A 191 -34.26 11.91 0.61
C GLU A 191 -33.25 11.20 1.55
N HIS A 192 -31.95 11.33 1.28
CA HIS A 192 -30.89 10.79 2.12
C HIS A 192 -30.51 11.79 3.23
N TYR A 193 -30.65 11.34 4.48
CA TYR A 193 -30.44 12.09 5.74
C TYR A 193 -29.09 12.81 6.01
N ARG A 194 -28.16 12.89 5.05
CA ARG A 194 -26.81 13.50 5.22
C ARG A 194 -26.45 14.53 4.14
N PHE A 195 -27.43 14.97 3.37
CA PHE A 195 -27.27 16.01 2.37
C PHE A 195 -27.03 17.39 3.05
N ILE A 196 -26.07 18.17 2.55
CA ILE A 196 -25.79 19.55 3.01
C ILE A 196 -25.89 20.46 1.77
N PRO A 197 -26.91 21.32 1.67
CA PRO A 197 -27.16 22.15 0.49
C PRO A 197 -26.05 23.19 0.19
N GLU A 198 -25.49 23.84 1.20
CA GLU A 198 -24.66 25.06 1.06
C GLU A 198 -23.17 24.80 0.78
N ALA A 199 -22.74 23.54 0.89
CA ALA A 199 -21.34 23.15 0.77
C ALA A 199 -20.61 23.54 -0.54
N PRO A 200 -21.27 23.55 -1.74
CA PRO A 200 -20.62 23.93 -2.98
C PRO A 200 -20.12 25.38 -3.02
N GLU A 201 -20.88 26.30 -2.41
CA GLU A 201 -20.54 27.72 -2.46
C GLU A 201 -19.33 28.04 -1.57
N LEU A 202 -19.33 27.52 -0.34
CA LEU A 202 -18.24 27.72 0.64
C LEU A 202 -16.89 27.22 0.13
N ILE A 203 -16.87 26.04 -0.50
CA ILE A 203 -15.65 25.45 -1.04
C ILE A 203 -15.12 26.24 -2.24
N SER A 204 -16.01 26.80 -3.07
CA SER A 204 -15.61 27.61 -4.22
C SER A 204 -14.90 28.89 -3.78
N LYS A 205 -15.37 29.55 -2.72
CA LYS A 205 -14.74 30.76 -2.15
C LYS A 205 -13.30 30.50 -1.66
N ILE A 206 -13.08 29.40 -0.95
CA ILE A 206 -11.73 29.03 -0.46
C ILE A 206 -10.78 28.67 -1.60
N VAL A 207 -11.28 28.03 -2.66
CA VAL A 207 -10.44 27.69 -3.83
C VAL A 207 -10.05 28.95 -4.61
N ALA A 208 -10.94 29.93 -4.70
CA ALA A 208 -10.66 31.19 -5.37
C ALA A 208 -9.57 32.00 -4.65
N SER A 209 -9.45 31.89 -3.32
CA SER A 209 -8.43 32.59 -2.54
C SER A 209 -7.06 31.90 -2.52
N ASP A 210 -6.99 30.56 -2.40
CA ASP A 210 -5.73 29.82 -2.55
C ASP A 210 -5.90 28.47 -3.28
N PRO A 211 -5.54 28.39 -4.57
CA PRO A 211 -5.73 27.18 -5.38
C PRO A 211 -4.79 26.02 -4.98
N ARG A 212 -3.73 26.28 -4.21
CA ARG A 212 -2.73 25.27 -3.78
C ARG A 212 -3.25 24.40 -2.64
N LEU A 213 -4.31 24.82 -1.96
CA LEU A 213 -4.82 24.10 -0.79
C LEU A 213 -5.33 22.70 -1.16
N SER A 214 -4.92 21.72 -0.37
CA SER A 214 -5.39 20.34 -0.50
C SER A 214 -6.80 20.20 0.10
N PRO A 215 -7.57 19.17 -0.28
CA PRO A 215 -8.87 18.89 0.34
C PRO A 215 -8.81 18.74 1.86
N GLN A 216 -7.65 18.32 2.39
CA GLN A 216 -7.38 18.28 3.83
C GLN A 216 -7.34 19.69 4.42
N LYS A 217 -6.54 20.59 3.83
CA LYS A 217 -6.43 21.98 4.29
C LYS A 217 -7.76 22.73 4.17
N ILE A 218 -8.46 22.60 3.04
CA ILE A 218 -9.79 23.20 2.83
C ILE A 218 -10.81 22.68 3.86
N SER A 219 -10.78 21.39 4.19
CA SER A 219 -11.63 20.83 5.24
C SER A 219 -11.28 21.37 6.62
N THR A 220 -10.00 21.57 6.92
CA THR A 220 -9.59 22.19 8.19
C THR A 220 -10.09 23.64 8.27
N THR A 221 -9.88 24.44 7.22
CA THR A 221 -10.35 25.83 7.13
C THR A 221 -11.87 25.95 7.28
N LEU A 222 -12.65 25.13 6.56
CA LEU A 222 -14.12 25.12 6.66
C LEU A 222 -14.62 24.74 8.05
N ASN A 223 -13.91 23.84 8.74
CA ASN A 223 -14.32 23.38 10.06
C ASN A 223 -13.79 24.28 11.18
N SER A 224 -12.78 25.11 10.93
CA SER A 224 -12.29 26.10 11.91
C SER A 224 -13.15 27.37 11.94
N GLU A 225 -13.75 27.74 10.80
CA GLU A 225 -14.65 28.90 10.70
C GLU A 225 -16.09 28.58 11.16
N ALA A 226 -16.43 27.29 11.34
CA ALA A 226 -17.76 26.84 11.73
C ALA A 226 -17.79 26.34 13.17
N SER A 227 -18.85 26.69 13.93
CA SER A 227 -19.05 26.25 15.32
C SER A 227 -19.22 24.72 15.48
N LYS A 228 -19.39 23.98 14.38
CA LYS A 228 -19.46 22.51 14.33
C LYS A 228 -18.78 22.00 13.07
N LYS A 229 -18.26 20.77 13.13
CA LYS A 229 -17.63 20.08 12.00
C LYS A 229 -18.64 19.82 10.87
N LEU A 230 -18.57 20.63 9.81
CA LEU A 230 -19.45 20.59 8.65
C LEU A 230 -19.10 19.44 7.70
N MET A 231 -17.82 19.30 7.34
CA MET A 231 -17.43 18.41 6.24
C MET A 231 -16.07 17.73 6.45
N SER A 232 -15.99 16.45 6.09
CA SER A 232 -14.72 15.70 6.11
C SER A 232 -13.85 16.00 4.88
N PRO A 233 -12.53 15.74 4.92
CA PRO A 233 -11.64 15.91 3.76
C PRO A 233 -12.09 15.16 2.51
N SER A 234 -12.68 13.97 2.70
CA SER A 234 -13.28 13.21 1.60
C SER A 234 -14.54 13.88 1.06
N GLY A 235 -15.38 14.47 1.93
CA GLY A 235 -16.54 15.28 1.52
C GLY A 235 -16.13 16.52 0.72
N VAL A 236 -15.06 17.21 1.15
CA VAL A 236 -14.49 18.36 0.45
C VAL A 236 -13.93 17.96 -0.91
N TYR A 237 -13.13 16.88 -0.98
CA TYR A 237 -12.64 16.33 -2.25
C TYR A 237 -13.79 16.07 -3.22
N TYR A 238 -14.91 15.62 -2.68
CA TYR A 238 -16.08 15.27 -3.44
C TYR A 238 -16.90 16.48 -3.89
N VAL A 239 -17.07 17.51 -3.06
CA VAL A 239 -17.63 18.78 -3.52
C VAL A 239 -16.71 19.46 -4.55
N LEU A 240 -15.40 19.51 -4.31
CA LEU A 240 -14.41 19.99 -5.30
C LEU A 240 -14.55 19.25 -6.62
N LYS A 241 -14.78 17.94 -6.58
CA LYS A 241 -14.94 17.12 -7.77
C LYS A 241 -16.32 17.30 -8.45
N ARG A 242 -17.36 17.84 -7.76
CA ARG A 242 -18.66 18.30 -8.34
C ARG A 242 -18.43 19.57 -9.13
N LEU A 243 -17.74 20.50 -8.49
CA LEU A 243 -17.37 21.81 -9.01
C LEU A 243 -16.26 21.75 -10.06
N ASN A 244 -15.70 20.57 -10.35
CA ASN A 244 -14.58 20.36 -11.27
C ASN A 244 -13.25 21.05 -10.83
N LEU A 245 -13.02 21.21 -9.54
CA LEU A 245 -11.87 21.86 -8.89
C LEU A 245 -10.93 20.88 -8.16
N ASN A 246 -10.88 19.63 -8.63
CA ASN A 246 -10.21 18.55 -7.89
C ASN A 246 -8.70 18.42 -8.16
N THR A 247 -8.16 19.10 -9.18
CA THR A 247 -6.71 19.16 -9.46
C THR A 247 -6.18 20.57 -9.27
N TYR A 248 -4.89 20.71 -8.97
CA TYR A 248 -4.26 22.02 -8.81
C TYR A 248 -4.45 22.88 -10.07
N GLN A 249 -4.18 22.36 -11.26
CA GLN A 249 -4.35 23.10 -12.52
C GLN A 249 -5.77 23.64 -12.72
N LYS A 250 -6.80 22.86 -12.35
CA LYS A 250 -8.19 23.32 -12.48
C LYS A 250 -8.55 24.36 -11.43
N ARG A 251 -8.01 24.24 -10.22
CA ARG A 251 -8.15 25.27 -9.17
C ARG A 251 -7.43 26.55 -9.55
N LEU A 252 -6.25 26.45 -10.16
CA LEU A 252 -5.47 27.59 -10.63
C LEU A 252 -6.24 28.35 -11.71
N VAL A 253 -6.76 27.65 -12.72
CA VAL A 253 -7.60 28.26 -13.77
C VAL A 253 -8.88 28.87 -13.19
N PHE A 254 -9.55 28.18 -12.26
CA PHE A 254 -10.75 28.69 -11.59
C PHE A 254 -10.47 29.93 -10.74
N ALA A 255 -9.37 29.93 -9.97
CA ALA A 255 -8.93 31.06 -9.17
C ALA A 255 -8.55 32.24 -10.07
N GLN A 256 -7.85 32.00 -11.19
CA GLN A 256 -7.54 33.04 -12.17
C GLN A 256 -8.80 33.65 -12.82
N SER A 257 -9.86 32.85 -12.99
CA SER A 257 -11.12 33.30 -13.61
C SER A 257 -12.12 33.92 -12.63
N ASN A 258 -11.94 33.69 -11.32
CA ASN A 258 -12.87 34.12 -10.26
C ASN A 258 -12.17 34.90 -9.14
N ALA A 259 -10.92 35.32 -9.36
CA ALA A 259 -10.19 36.16 -8.42
C ALA A 259 -10.85 37.55 -8.40
N PRO A 260 -11.18 38.10 -7.22
CA PRO A 260 -11.53 39.52 -7.10
C PRO A 260 -10.35 40.39 -7.57
N ALA A 261 -10.67 41.52 -8.21
CA ALA A 261 -9.69 42.44 -8.77
C ALA A 261 -8.68 42.95 -7.71
N MET A 262 -7.39 42.75 -8.03
CA MET A 262 -6.12 43.24 -7.44
C MET A 262 -6.07 43.89 -6.04
N SER A 263 -5.09 43.47 -5.23
CA SER A 263 -4.01 44.35 -4.72
C SER A 263 -2.94 43.56 -3.94
N HIS A 264 -1.68 43.97 -4.12
CA HIS A 264 -0.46 43.52 -3.44
C HIS A 264 0.05 42.10 -3.74
N VAL A 265 1.01 42.04 -4.67
CA VAL A 265 2.12 41.07 -4.57
C VAL A 265 2.90 41.43 -3.31
N PRO A 266 3.00 40.56 -2.28
CA PRO A 266 3.94 40.80 -1.20
C PRO A 266 5.34 40.74 -1.79
N LYS A 267 6.14 41.78 -1.55
CA LYS A 267 7.59 41.71 -1.76
C LYS A 267 8.08 40.40 -1.11
N ILE A 268 8.87 39.63 -1.85
CA ILE A 268 9.64 38.52 -1.29
C ILE A 268 10.60 39.16 -0.29
N VAL A 269 10.19 39.18 0.97
CA VAL A 269 11.11 39.39 2.09
C VAL A 269 11.99 38.16 2.09
N ARG A 270 13.28 38.34 1.80
CA ARG A 270 14.30 37.37 2.18
C ARG A 270 14.20 37.23 3.70
N GLU A 271 13.54 36.17 4.16
CA GLU A 271 13.65 35.78 5.56
C GLU A 271 15.12 35.47 5.83
N GLU A 272 15.69 36.20 6.77
CA GLU A 272 16.99 35.87 7.35
C GLU A 272 16.93 34.43 7.83
N LYS A 273 18.00 33.68 7.53
CA LYS A 273 18.22 32.30 7.96
C LYS A 273 18.02 32.22 9.47
N THR A 274 16.82 31.84 9.92
CA THR A 274 16.68 31.25 11.25
C THR A 274 17.55 29.99 11.23
N PRO A 275 18.50 29.84 12.17
CA PRO A 275 19.34 28.67 12.21
C PRO A 275 18.44 27.44 12.25
N ILE A 276 18.61 26.56 11.27
CA ILE A 276 17.96 25.26 11.21
C ILE A 276 18.27 24.59 12.54
N GLY A 277 17.29 24.61 13.45
CA GLY A 277 17.39 23.89 14.71
C GLY A 277 17.70 22.45 14.36
N SER A 278 18.86 21.99 14.81
CA SER A 278 19.36 20.65 14.56
C SER A 278 18.25 19.63 14.81
N ILE A 279 17.75 19.05 13.73
CA ILE A 279 16.92 17.86 13.82
C ILE A 279 17.83 16.82 14.48
N PRO A 280 17.45 16.20 15.61
CA PRO A 280 18.24 15.11 16.13
C PRO A 280 18.37 14.12 14.98
N SER A 281 19.62 13.83 14.60
CA SER A 281 19.94 12.74 13.70
C SER A 281 19.18 11.50 14.17
N ILE A 282 19.01 10.52 13.29
CA ILE A 282 18.57 9.18 13.70
C ILE A 282 19.66 8.63 14.65
N SER A 283 19.64 9.10 15.89
CA SER A 283 20.66 8.91 16.89
C SER A 283 20.37 7.55 17.46
N ALA A 284 21.24 6.62 17.10
CA ALA A 284 21.29 5.25 17.58
C ALA A 284 20.71 5.12 18.99
N LEU A 285 19.72 4.24 19.18
CA LEU A 285 19.78 3.46 20.40
C LEU A 285 21.02 2.58 20.26
N ALA A 286 22.14 3.09 20.77
CA ALA A 286 23.19 2.20 21.22
C ALA A 286 22.52 1.18 22.17
N PRO A 287 22.85 -0.13 22.06
CA PRO A 287 22.62 -1.03 23.18
C PRO A 287 23.12 -0.35 24.47
N PRO A 288 22.44 -0.54 25.62
CA PRO A 288 22.90 -0.01 26.90
C PRO A 288 24.42 -0.18 27.02
N GLY A 289 25.16 0.90 27.30
CA GLY A 289 26.62 0.95 27.12
C GLY A 289 27.40 -0.16 27.83
N PHE A 290 26.83 -0.71 28.91
CA PHE A 290 27.36 -1.86 29.64
C PHE A 290 27.38 -3.18 28.82
N LEU A 291 26.49 -3.37 27.85
CA LEU A 291 26.44 -4.57 26.99
C LEU A 291 27.38 -4.46 25.77
N ARG A 292 27.80 -3.25 25.39
CA ARG A 292 28.59 -3.02 24.16
C ARG A 292 30.04 -3.52 24.25
N GLY A 293 30.66 -3.52 25.42
CA GLY A 293 32.04 -4.01 25.56
C GLY A 293 32.12 -5.54 25.62
N PHE A 294 31.17 -6.16 26.33
CA PHE A 294 31.22 -7.60 26.65
C PHE A 294 30.71 -8.46 25.48
N PHE A 295 29.56 -8.13 24.90
CA PHE A 295 28.91 -8.91 23.84
C PHE A 295 29.51 -8.70 22.45
N SER A 296 30.31 -7.64 22.26
CA SER A 296 30.97 -7.32 20.98
C SER A 296 32.42 -7.78 20.90
N SER A 297 32.96 -8.36 21.98
CA SER A 297 34.34 -8.83 21.97
C SER A 297 34.45 -10.05 21.05
N ARG A 298 35.41 -10.02 20.12
CA ARG A 298 35.75 -11.18 19.26
C ARG A 298 35.83 -12.50 20.05
N PRO A 299 36.47 -12.58 21.23
CA PRO A 299 36.50 -13.82 22.01
C PRO A 299 35.12 -14.28 22.49
N PHE A 300 34.22 -13.37 22.89
CA PHE A 300 32.86 -13.73 23.30
C PHE A 300 32.01 -14.25 22.13
N ILE A 301 32.12 -13.61 20.95
CA ILE A 301 31.42 -14.07 19.75
C ILE A 301 31.93 -15.46 19.33
N ILE A 302 33.24 -15.68 19.35
CA ILE A 302 33.84 -16.99 19.07
C ILE A 302 33.34 -18.01 20.09
N PHE A 303 33.41 -17.73 21.39
CA PHE A 303 32.91 -18.63 22.44
C PHE A 303 31.42 -19.00 22.23
N LEU A 304 30.56 -18.03 21.94
CA LEU A 304 29.13 -18.29 21.72
C LEU A 304 28.86 -19.07 20.42
N SER A 305 29.62 -18.81 19.35
CA SER A 305 29.40 -19.41 18.03
C SER A 305 30.13 -20.73 17.80
N THR A 306 31.18 -21.05 18.56
CA THR A 306 31.98 -22.27 18.37
C THR A 306 31.97 -23.17 19.60
N PHE A 307 32.22 -22.63 20.80
CA PHE A 307 32.35 -23.44 22.01
C PHE A 307 31.02 -24.04 22.46
N ILE A 308 29.93 -23.25 22.50
CA ILE A 308 28.61 -23.77 22.91
C ILE A 308 28.11 -24.86 21.94
N PRO A 309 28.13 -24.67 20.60
CA PRO A 309 27.75 -25.74 19.68
C PRO A 309 28.64 -26.97 19.80
N ALA A 310 29.95 -26.80 19.93
CA ALA A 310 30.88 -27.91 20.11
C ALA A 310 30.61 -28.70 21.41
N LEU A 311 30.33 -28.01 22.51
CA LEU A 311 29.96 -28.63 23.78
C LEU A 311 28.65 -29.42 23.66
N LEU A 312 27.64 -28.86 22.98
CA LEU A 312 26.37 -29.55 22.74
C LEU A 312 26.54 -30.80 21.86
N VAL A 313 27.37 -30.72 20.82
CA VAL A 313 27.73 -31.87 19.97
C VAL A 313 28.51 -32.91 20.77
N TYR A 314 29.44 -32.50 21.63
CA TYR A 314 30.16 -33.40 22.52
C TYR A 314 29.23 -34.12 23.50
N ILE A 315 28.30 -33.40 24.15
CA ILE A 315 27.28 -33.99 25.04
C ILE A 315 26.43 -34.99 24.26
N LEU A 316 25.98 -34.63 23.05
CA LEU A 316 25.21 -35.51 22.18
C LEU A 316 25.95 -36.82 21.88
N ILE A 317 27.20 -36.71 21.40
CA ILE A 317 28.03 -37.85 21.03
C ILE A 317 28.34 -38.72 22.26
N SER A 318 28.78 -38.11 23.36
CA SER A 318 29.11 -38.85 24.59
C SER A 318 27.90 -39.59 25.18
N THR A 319 26.71 -38.99 25.14
CA THR A 319 25.47 -39.63 25.59
C THR A 319 25.06 -40.79 24.67
N LEU A 320 25.29 -40.67 23.36
CA LEU A 320 25.04 -41.76 22.41
C LEU A 320 25.98 -42.95 22.63
N PHE A 321 27.26 -42.71 22.91
CA PHE A 321 28.25 -43.76 23.17
C PHE A 321 28.08 -44.43 24.55
N SER A 322 27.61 -43.69 25.57
CA SER A 322 27.36 -44.23 26.91
C SER A 322 26.07 -45.05 27.01
N THR A 323 25.14 -44.90 26.05
CA THR A 323 23.87 -45.62 26.04
C THR A 323 24.05 -47.05 25.54
N GLN A 324 23.60 -48.01 26.36
CA GLN A 324 23.62 -49.43 26.02
C GLN A 324 22.33 -49.83 25.29
N GLY A 325 22.46 -50.68 24.26
CA GLY A 325 21.34 -51.20 23.46
C GLY A 325 21.04 -50.38 22.19
N LEU A 326 20.89 -51.10 21.07
CA LEU A 326 20.66 -50.49 19.75
C LEU A 326 19.36 -49.68 19.69
N THR A 327 18.27 -50.22 20.23
CA THR A 327 16.96 -49.56 20.24
C THR A 327 17.00 -48.24 21.01
N ALA A 328 17.70 -48.19 22.14
CA ALA A 328 17.85 -46.97 22.94
C ALA A 328 18.66 -45.90 22.20
N ARG A 329 19.75 -46.30 21.51
CA ARG A 329 20.54 -45.39 20.66
C ARG A 329 19.72 -44.80 19.52
N ILE A 330 18.94 -45.63 18.82
CA ILE A 330 18.05 -45.17 17.74
C ILE A 330 17.01 -44.18 18.29
N GLY A 331 16.36 -44.50 19.41
CA GLY A 331 15.40 -43.61 20.07
C GLY A 331 16.00 -42.25 20.44
N MET A 332 17.23 -42.24 20.96
CA MET A 332 17.95 -41.01 21.27
C MET A 332 18.26 -40.16 20.04
N ILE A 333 18.72 -40.77 18.93
CA ILE A 333 18.97 -40.04 17.67
C ILE A 333 17.70 -39.31 17.21
N PHE A 334 16.55 -39.98 17.22
CA PHE A 334 15.28 -39.34 16.86
C PHE A 334 14.90 -38.21 17.83
N SER A 335 15.06 -38.43 19.14
CA SER A 335 14.78 -37.41 20.16
C SER A 335 15.63 -36.17 19.99
N PHE A 336 16.94 -36.33 19.82
CA PHE A 336 17.87 -35.22 19.62
C PHE A 336 17.63 -34.49 18.30
N THR A 337 17.34 -35.22 17.23
CA THR A 337 16.96 -34.62 15.94
C THR A 337 15.71 -33.76 16.10
N SER A 338 14.68 -34.29 16.77
CA SER A 338 13.45 -33.55 17.06
C SER A 338 13.71 -32.32 17.94
N LEU A 339 14.60 -32.42 18.94
CA LEU A 339 14.96 -31.32 19.81
C LEU A 339 15.70 -30.21 19.04
N ILE A 340 16.63 -30.57 18.16
CA ILE A 340 17.36 -29.62 17.30
C ILE A 340 16.38 -28.85 16.41
N PHE A 341 15.48 -29.56 15.71
CA PHE A 341 14.45 -28.91 14.90
C PHE A 341 13.52 -28.04 15.76
N GLY A 342 13.10 -28.54 16.92
CA GLY A 342 12.24 -27.80 17.86
C GLY A 342 12.88 -26.50 18.35
N ILE A 343 14.15 -26.54 18.76
CA ILE A 343 14.92 -25.36 19.18
C ILE A 343 15.11 -24.40 18.00
N PHE A 344 15.44 -24.91 16.81
CA PHE A 344 15.59 -24.08 15.61
C PHE A 344 14.30 -23.30 15.29
N PHE A 345 13.15 -23.99 15.24
CA PHE A 345 11.86 -23.34 14.99
C PHE A 345 11.42 -22.43 16.14
N PHE A 346 11.78 -22.78 17.39
CA PHE A 346 11.52 -21.92 18.55
C PHE A 346 12.30 -20.62 18.47
N ILE A 347 13.62 -20.67 18.22
CA ILE A 347 14.48 -19.48 18.06
C ILE A 347 14.00 -18.64 16.88
N TYR A 348 13.69 -19.28 15.75
CA TYR A 348 13.12 -18.62 14.58
C TYR A 348 11.83 -17.89 14.96
N SER A 349 10.86 -18.57 15.57
CA SER A 349 9.58 -17.97 15.99
C SER A 349 9.78 -16.86 17.02
N LEU A 350 10.69 -17.05 17.98
CA LEU A 350 11.02 -16.06 19.00
C LEU A 350 11.57 -14.78 18.37
N LYS A 351 12.47 -14.89 17.38
CA LYS A 351 12.93 -13.74 16.57
C LYS A 351 11.71 -12.99 16.01
N TYR A 352 10.78 -13.66 15.33
CA TYR A 352 9.59 -13.00 14.77
C TYR A 352 8.73 -12.33 15.83
N TYR A 353 8.42 -13.00 16.94
CA TYR A 353 7.59 -12.41 17.99
C TYR A 353 8.24 -11.19 18.63
N LEU A 354 9.55 -11.23 18.88
CA LEU A 354 10.30 -10.09 19.38
C LEU A 354 10.33 -8.94 18.37
N THR A 355 10.54 -9.24 17.09
CA THR A 355 10.51 -8.22 16.02
C THR A 355 9.13 -7.59 15.86
N ILE A 356 8.06 -8.38 15.90
CA ILE A 356 6.67 -7.86 15.87
C ILE A 356 6.41 -6.97 17.08
N ALA A 357 6.78 -7.41 18.28
CA ALA A 357 6.63 -6.62 19.49
C ALA A 357 7.39 -5.29 19.40
N LEU A 358 8.63 -5.34 18.88
CA LEU A 358 9.45 -4.16 18.63
C LEU A 358 8.76 -3.20 17.65
N VAL A 359 8.40 -3.67 16.45
CA VAL A 359 7.73 -2.87 15.42
C VAL A 359 6.43 -2.25 15.95
N LEU A 360 5.60 -3.01 16.66
CA LEU A 360 4.37 -2.51 17.26
C LEU A 360 4.62 -1.48 18.37
N SER A 361 5.67 -1.64 19.18
CA SER A 361 6.01 -0.68 20.24
C SER A 361 6.40 0.69 19.69
N PHE A 362 7.11 0.71 18.55
CA PHE A 362 7.49 1.95 17.86
C PHE A 362 6.37 2.50 16.98
N SER A 363 5.49 1.66 16.45
CA SER A 363 4.29 2.10 15.72
C SER A 363 3.25 2.78 16.64
N ARG A 364 3.15 2.39 17.92
CA ARG A 364 2.20 2.99 18.87
C ARG A 364 2.62 4.36 19.41
N LYS A 365 3.91 4.67 19.45
CA LYS A 365 4.43 5.95 19.97
C LYS A 365 4.13 7.17 19.06
N GLY A 366 3.55 6.96 17.88
CA GLY A 366 3.04 8.02 17.00
C GLY A 366 1.61 8.49 17.32
N GLU A 367 0.87 7.79 18.18
CA GLU A 367 -0.50 8.16 18.58
C GLU A 367 -0.50 8.78 19.99
N GLU A 368 -0.87 10.06 20.05
CA GLU A 368 -1.05 10.98 21.19
C GLU A 368 -1.18 10.38 22.61
N GLY A 369 -0.32 10.85 23.52
CA GLY A 369 -0.59 10.86 24.97
C GLY A 369 -1.46 12.07 25.38
N PRO A 370 -2.14 12.03 26.55
CA PRO A 370 -3.04 13.09 26.97
C PRO A 370 -2.29 14.41 27.23
N ALA A 371 -2.88 15.51 26.77
CA ALA A 371 -2.39 16.87 27.00
C ALA A 371 -2.39 17.20 28.50
N GLY A 372 -1.20 17.34 29.08
CA GLY A 372 -1.07 17.69 30.49
C GLY A 372 0.34 17.53 31.04
N ARG A 373 1.28 18.34 30.55
CA ARG A 373 2.48 18.89 31.21
C ARG A 373 3.46 19.36 30.13
N GLN A 374 3.82 20.64 30.18
CA GLN A 374 4.92 21.22 29.40
C GLN A 374 6.22 20.58 29.90
N GLY A 375 6.60 19.47 29.27
CA GLY A 375 7.89 18.83 29.37
C GLY A 375 8.24 18.33 27.97
N GLU A 376 9.47 18.56 27.55
CA GLU A 376 10.03 18.26 26.23
C GLU A 376 9.31 17.13 25.48
N LYS A 377 8.68 17.48 24.34
CA LYS A 377 8.11 16.51 23.42
C LYS A 377 9.24 15.60 22.92
N LYS A 378 9.44 14.44 23.56
CA LYS A 378 10.21 13.32 23.00
C LYS A 378 9.52 12.88 21.70
N ARG A 379 9.97 13.43 20.57
CA ARG A 379 9.54 13.04 19.22
C ARG A 379 9.91 11.58 19.01
N GLY A 380 8.90 10.73 18.84
CA GLY A 380 9.08 9.29 18.67
C GLY A 380 9.80 8.96 17.36
N ILE A 381 10.77 8.03 17.43
CA ILE A 381 11.41 7.40 16.28
C ILE A 381 10.39 6.40 15.67
N GLY A 382 9.41 6.89 14.93
CA GLY A 382 8.49 6.02 14.20
C GLY A 382 9.12 5.51 12.92
N LEU A 383 8.74 4.31 12.47
CA LEU A 383 9.04 3.82 11.11
C LEU A 383 8.58 4.80 10.02
N GLN A 384 7.62 5.67 10.35
CA GLN A 384 7.11 6.74 9.52
C GLN A 384 7.97 8.00 9.72
N ALA A 385 8.95 8.21 8.85
CA ALA A 385 9.52 9.54 8.71
C ALA A 385 8.39 10.47 8.23
N ASP A 386 8.08 11.52 8.98
CA ASP A 386 7.15 12.54 8.52
C ASP A 386 7.82 13.38 7.43
N LEU A 387 7.72 12.90 6.18
CA LEU A 387 8.26 13.55 5.01
C LEU A 387 7.42 14.77 4.55
N SER A 388 6.31 15.08 5.24
CA SER A 388 5.42 16.18 4.83
C SER A 388 6.08 17.55 4.94
N ASN A 389 7.01 17.70 5.89
CA ASN A 389 7.77 18.92 6.13
C ASN A 389 9.15 18.92 5.46
N ILE A 390 9.52 17.83 4.77
CA ILE A 390 10.79 17.74 4.07
C ILE A 390 10.59 18.28 2.65
N HIS A 391 11.16 19.44 2.40
CA HIS A 391 11.27 20.04 1.08
C HIS A 391 12.62 19.65 0.49
N LEU A 392 12.61 19.15 -0.76
CA LEU A 392 13.85 18.84 -1.45
C LEU A 392 14.62 20.14 -1.68
N GLU A 393 15.90 20.16 -1.29
CA GLU A 393 16.78 21.32 -1.48
C GLU A 393 17.10 21.56 -2.96
N ARG A 394 17.12 20.49 -3.74
CA ARG A 394 17.35 20.49 -5.18
C ARG A 394 16.70 19.27 -5.84
N GLN A 395 16.70 19.25 -7.17
CA GLN A 395 16.23 18.11 -7.96
C GLN A 395 17.42 17.44 -8.71
N PRO A 396 18.15 16.48 -8.09
CA PRO A 396 19.21 15.74 -8.76
C PRO A 396 18.71 15.01 -10.01
N PHE A 397 19.59 14.75 -10.97
CA PHE A 397 19.23 13.90 -12.10
C PHE A 397 19.22 12.42 -11.67
N VAL A 398 18.13 11.72 -11.99
CA VAL A 398 17.92 10.32 -11.59
C VAL A 398 17.82 9.42 -12.83
N SER A 399 18.56 8.32 -12.85
CA SER A 399 18.41 7.27 -13.86
C SER A 399 17.64 6.09 -13.28
N ILE A 400 16.56 5.68 -13.95
CA ILE A 400 15.81 4.48 -13.59
C ILE A 400 16.30 3.32 -14.45
N HIS A 401 16.94 2.33 -13.83
CA HIS A 401 17.38 1.12 -14.51
C HIS A 401 16.34 0.01 -14.35
N ILE A 402 15.86 -0.52 -15.46
CA ILE A 402 14.87 -1.60 -15.52
C ILE A 402 15.54 -2.86 -16.06
N ALA A 403 15.68 -3.90 -15.23
CA ALA A 403 16.17 -5.19 -15.69
C ALA A 403 15.05 -5.99 -16.36
N SER A 404 15.27 -6.47 -17.59
CA SER A 404 14.29 -7.19 -18.38
C SER A 404 14.86 -8.45 -19.05
N PHE A 405 14.10 -9.54 -19.03
CA PHE A 405 14.39 -10.76 -19.78
C PHE A 405 13.11 -11.53 -20.09
N ASN A 406 12.68 -11.52 -21.35
CA ASN A 406 11.48 -12.20 -21.84
C ASN A 406 10.19 -11.75 -21.13
N GLU A 407 9.98 -10.43 -21.07
CA GLU A 407 8.94 -9.77 -20.27
C GLU A 407 7.85 -9.09 -21.12
N LYS A 408 7.56 -9.65 -22.30
CA LYS A 408 6.58 -9.14 -23.28
C LYS A 408 5.20 -8.80 -22.71
N ARG A 409 4.77 -9.48 -21.65
CA ARG A 409 3.44 -9.28 -21.01
C ARG A 409 3.37 -8.04 -20.12
N VAL A 410 4.51 -7.57 -19.61
CA VAL A 410 4.55 -6.57 -18.54
C VAL A 410 5.32 -5.31 -18.92
N ILE A 411 6.21 -5.39 -19.91
CA ILE A 411 7.11 -4.30 -20.29
C ILE A 411 6.39 -3.00 -20.64
N ASN A 412 5.29 -3.05 -21.41
CA ASN A 412 4.55 -1.84 -21.83
C ASN A 412 3.92 -1.08 -20.66
N ARG A 413 3.28 -1.80 -19.73
CA ARG A 413 2.65 -1.16 -18.56
C ARG A 413 3.70 -0.59 -17.60
N LEU A 414 4.86 -1.25 -17.49
CA LEU A 414 5.96 -0.77 -16.67
C LEU A 414 6.55 0.51 -17.27
N LEU A 415 6.89 0.52 -18.57
CA LEU A 415 7.45 1.70 -19.23
C LEU A 415 6.49 2.88 -19.19
N THR A 416 5.20 2.64 -19.39
CA THR A 416 4.17 3.67 -19.23
C THR A 416 4.19 4.28 -17.82
N ALA A 417 4.33 3.47 -16.78
CA ALA A 417 4.40 3.96 -15.40
C ALA A 417 5.72 4.67 -15.09
N ALA A 418 6.84 4.11 -15.55
CA ALA A 418 8.18 4.64 -15.33
C ALA A 418 8.40 5.98 -16.05
N THR A 419 7.72 6.24 -17.17
CA THR A 419 7.81 7.52 -17.90
C THR A 419 6.74 8.55 -17.49
N SER A 420 5.85 8.21 -16.56
CA SER A 420 4.76 9.08 -16.08
C SER A 420 4.97 9.55 -14.63
N LEU A 421 6.22 9.64 -14.16
CA LEU A 421 6.55 10.08 -12.80
C LEU A 421 6.46 11.61 -12.67
N ASP A 422 6.04 12.08 -11.50
CA ASP A 422 5.91 13.50 -11.10
C ASP A 422 7.27 14.04 -10.66
N TYR A 423 8.23 14.03 -11.60
CA TYR A 423 9.60 14.49 -11.43
C TYR A 423 10.15 14.95 -12.78
N GLU A 424 10.95 16.02 -12.82
CA GLU A 424 11.41 16.55 -14.12
C GLU A 424 12.73 15.94 -14.59
N ASN A 425 13.71 15.86 -13.69
CA ASN A 425 15.10 15.52 -13.99
C ASN A 425 15.37 14.01 -13.92
N TYR A 426 14.82 13.24 -14.87
CA TYR A 426 15.07 11.80 -14.90
C TYR A 426 14.98 11.16 -16.29
N GLU A 427 15.60 9.99 -16.40
CA GLU A 427 15.51 9.09 -17.55
C GLU A 427 15.18 7.66 -17.13
N VAL A 428 14.89 6.81 -18.12
CA VAL A 428 14.63 5.37 -17.97
C VAL A 428 15.57 4.60 -18.89
N VAL A 429 16.47 3.79 -18.33
CA VAL A 429 17.37 2.89 -19.05
C VAL A 429 16.88 1.46 -18.87
N ILE A 430 16.56 0.79 -19.98
CA ILE A 430 16.15 -0.61 -19.99
C ILE A 430 17.40 -1.46 -20.21
N ALA A 431 17.77 -2.23 -19.19
CA ALA A 431 18.82 -3.25 -19.24
C ALA A 431 18.19 -4.57 -19.69
N ASP A 432 18.23 -4.83 -20.99
CA ASP A 432 17.50 -5.93 -21.62
C ASP A 432 18.45 -7.04 -22.11
N ASP A 433 18.07 -8.28 -21.81
CA ASP A 433 18.75 -9.49 -22.32
C ASP A 433 17.75 -10.40 -23.08
N SER A 434 16.62 -9.85 -23.54
CA SER A 434 15.48 -10.64 -24.05
C SER A 434 15.78 -11.26 -25.41
N THR A 435 15.25 -12.46 -25.63
CA THR A 435 15.41 -13.21 -26.90
C THR A 435 14.07 -13.50 -27.58
N ASP A 436 12.99 -12.93 -27.04
CA ASP A 436 11.62 -13.13 -27.48
C ASP A 436 11.00 -11.82 -28.02
N GLU A 437 9.68 -11.81 -28.22
CA GLU A 437 8.92 -10.67 -28.74
C GLU A 437 8.97 -9.42 -27.84
N THR A 438 9.64 -9.47 -26.69
CA THR A 438 9.93 -8.27 -25.88
C THR A 438 10.67 -7.22 -26.69
N LEU A 439 11.58 -7.62 -27.59
CA LEU A 439 12.36 -6.72 -28.43
C LEU A 439 11.48 -5.87 -29.36
N ASP A 440 10.41 -6.44 -29.91
CA ASP A 440 9.46 -5.72 -30.77
C ASP A 440 8.77 -4.59 -29.99
N PHE A 441 8.39 -4.85 -28.73
CA PHE A 441 7.82 -3.83 -27.87
C PHE A 441 8.87 -2.77 -27.52
N LEU A 442 10.09 -3.16 -27.15
CA LEU A 442 11.16 -2.21 -26.86
C LEU A 442 11.45 -1.30 -28.06
N ALA A 443 11.44 -1.82 -29.28
CA ALA A 443 11.62 -1.02 -30.50
C ALA A 443 10.61 0.13 -30.61
N THR A 444 9.36 -0.06 -30.16
CA THR A 444 8.36 1.03 -30.14
C THR A 444 8.67 2.12 -29.11
N TRP A 445 9.35 1.78 -28.02
CA TRP A 445 9.73 2.72 -26.96
C TRP A 445 11.06 3.43 -27.23
N SER A 446 11.85 2.97 -28.19
CA SER A 446 13.13 3.60 -28.58
C SER A 446 13.00 5.08 -28.96
N LYS A 447 11.82 5.50 -29.44
CA LYS A 447 11.52 6.88 -29.83
C LYS A 447 11.08 7.78 -28.67
N HIS A 448 10.83 7.21 -27.49
CA HIS A 448 10.35 7.98 -26.35
C HIS A 448 11.51 8.83 -25.77
N PRO A 449 11.34 10.15 -25.55
CA PRO A 449 12.45 11.07 -25.25
C PRO A 449 13.17 10.79 -23.92
N ARG A 450 12.56 10.01 -23.03
CA ARG A 450 13.12 9.61 -21.72
C ARG A 450 13.63 8.17 -21.67
N VAL A 451 13.47 7.37 -22.73
CA VAL A 451 13.78 5.94 -22.70
C VAL A 451 15.05 5.66 -23.49
N LYS A 452 15.99 4.95 -22.88
CA LYS A 452 17.17 4.36 -23.51
C LYS A 452 17.10 2.84 -23.40
N ILE A 453 17.47 2.14 -24.47
CA ILE A 453 17.47 0.68 -24.51
C ILE A 453 18.93 0.23 -24.57
N SER A 454 19.33 -0.56 -23.58
CA SER A 454 20.63 -1.20 -23.47
C SER A 454 20.42 -2.70 -23.59
N HIS A 455 20.40 -3.19 -24.84
CA HIS A 455 20.21 -4.60 -25.14
C HIS A 455 21.57 -5.34 -25.20
N ARG A 456 21.61 -6.59 -24.71
CA ARG A 456 22.74 -7.51 -24.86
C ARG A 456 22.29 -8.82 -25.48
N ASP A 457 23.08 -9.32 -26.42
CA ASP A 457 22.88 -10.64 -27.02
C ASP A 457 23.29 -11.79 -26.07
N THR A 458 24.08 -11.49 -25.04
CA THR A 458 24.56 -12.47 -24.07
C THR A 458 24.04 -12.18 -22.66
N ARG A 459 23.83 -13.25 -21.88
CA ARG A 459 23.39 -13.19 -20.49
C ARG A 459 24.54 -13.28 -19.49
N GLU A 460 25.75 -12.95 -19.91
CA GLU A 460 26.94 -13.04 -19.04
C GLU A 460 26.78 -12.10 -17.84
N GLY A 461 27.03 -12.62 -16.64
CA GLY A 461 26.79 -11.90 -15.39
C GLY A 461 25.31 -11.63 -15.08
N PHE A 462 24.38 -12.24 -15.83
CA PHE A 462 22.93 -12.15 -15.66
C PHE A 462 22.47 -10.69 -15.49
N LYS A 463 21.56 -10.43 -14.55
CA LYS A 463 21.03 -9.11 -14.23
C LYS A 463 22.13 -8.11 -13.84
N GLY A 464 23.12 -8.52 -13.07
CA GLY A 464 24.23 -7.64 -12.68
C GLY A 464 25.06 -7.18 -13.87
N GLY A 465 25.27 -8.05 -14.86
CA GLY A 465 25.89 -7.69 -16.14
C GLY A 465 25.06 -6.69 -16.94
N ALA A 466 23.74 -6.88 -17.02
CA ALA A 466 22.84 -5.99 -17.75
C ALA A 466 22.82 -4.59 -17.11
N LEU A 467 22.72 -4.54 -15.77
CA LEU A 467 22.75 -3.29 -15.01
C LEU A 467 24.10 -2.58 -15.08
N ARG A 468 25.21 -3.31 -15.27
CA ARG A 468 26.53 -2.73 -15.53
C ARG A 468 26.59 -1.98 -16.85
N LEU A 469 26.08 -2.58 -17.92
CA LEU A 469 26.01 -1.90 -19.22
C LEU A 469 25.08 -0.68 -19.13
N ALA A 470 23.91 -0.83 -18.50
CA ALA A 470 22.97 0.28 -18.29
C ALA A 470 23.60 1.45 -17.54
N LEU A 471 24.43 1.19 -16.51
CA LEU A 471 25.17 2.22 -15.79
C LEU A 471 26.18 2.96 -16.69
N SER A 472 26.84 2.25 -17.61
CA SER A 472 27.81 2.88 -18.52
C SER A 472 27.16 3.78 -19.59
N VAL A 473 25.89 3.57 -19.91
CA VAL A 473 25.16 4.32 -20.96
C VAL A 473 24.15 5.34 -20.40
N CYS A 474 23.97 5.37 -19.07
CA CYS A 474 23.12 6.37 -18.43
C CYS A 474 23.67 7.79 -18.62
N ASP A 475 22.80 8.79 -18.50
CA ASP A 475 23.15 10.20 -18.66
C ASP A 475 24.27 10.59 -17.68
N PRO A 476 25.35 11.25 -18.14
CA PRO A 476 26.45 11.67 -17.27
C PRO A 476 26.02 12.56 -16.09
N ARG A 477 24.87 13.24 -16.18
CA ARG A 477 24.31 14.06 -15.09
C ARG A 477 23.73 13.22 -13.95
N THR A 478 23.50 11.92 -14.15
CA THR A 478 22.89 11.03 -13.16
C THR A 478 23.67 11.09 -11.85
N GLU A 479 22.98 11.29 -10.73
CA GLU A 479 23.54 11.29 -9.38
C GLU A 479 23.00 10.12 -8.54
N PHE A 480 21.77 9.68 -8.86
CA PHE A 480 21.12 8.54 -8.22
C PHE A 480 20.58 7.58 -9.26
N VAL A 481 20.68 6.29 -8.97
CA VAL A 481 20.14 5.20 -9.78
C VAL A 481 19.01 4.53 -9.01
N ILE A 482 17.84 4.40 -9.61
CA ILE A 482 16.75 3.56 -9.11
C ILE A 482 16.75 2.25 -9.89
N VAL A 483 16.60 1.11 -9.21
CA VAL A 483 16.47 -0.18 -9.89
C VAL A 483 15.07 -0.76 -9.71
N PHE A 484 14.44 -1.15 -10.82
CA PHE A 484 13.20 -1.92 -10.85
C PHE A 484 13.37 -3.19 -11.70
N ASP A 485 12.66 -4.27 -11.33
CA ASP A 485 12.42 -5.38 -12.26
C ASP A 485 11.22 -5.09 -13.17
N ALA A 486 11.09 -5.90 -14.21
CA ALA A 486 10.06 -5.76 -15.24
C ALA A 486 8.60 -5.89 -14.75
N ASP A 487 8.36 -6.50 -13.58
CA ASP A 487 7.02 -6.76 -13.05
C ASP A 487 6.49 -5.70 -12.06
N PHE A 488 7.27 -4.65 -11.80
CA PHE A 488 6.90 -3.55 -10.91
C PHE A 488 6.14 -2.42 -11.63
N ILE A 489 5.38 -1.62 -10.87
CA ILE A 489 4.67 -0.43 -11.34
C ILE A 489 4.91 0.68 -10.31
N PRO A 490 5.85 1.61 -10.52
CA PRO A 490 6.14 2.67 -9.56
C PRO A 490 4.97 3.65 -9.41
N TYR A 491 4.85 4.30 -8.24
CA TYR A 491 3.94 5.43 -8.04
C TYR A 491 4.54 6.73 -8.60
N PRO A 492 3.71 7.70 -9.05
CA PRO A 492 4.21 8.95 -9.64
C PRO A 492 5.21 9.71 -8.78
N ASP A 493 5.09 9.65 -7.46
CA ASP A 493 5.96 10.37 -6.52
C ASP A 493 7.18 9.57 -6.05
N THR A 494 7.45 8.39 -6.64
CA THR A 494 8.47 7.44 -6.14
C THR A 494 9.88 8.05 -6.05
N ILE A 495 10.32 8.80 -7.07
CA ILE A 495 11.62 9.49 -7.06
C ILE A 495 11.68 10.48 -5.89
N THR A 496 10.67 11.34 -5.78
CA THR A 496 10.56 12.35 -4.73
C THR A 496 10.60 11.73 -3.34
N GLN A 497 9.92 10.60 -3.12
CA GLN A 497 9.94 9.93 -1.83
C GLN A 497 11.32 9.37 -1.48
N PHE A 498 12.00 8.72 -2.43
CA PHE A 498 13.38 8.23 -2.20
C PHE A 498 14.34 9.37 -1.85
N LEU A 499 14.30 10.47 -2.61
CA LEU A 499 15.17 11.63 -2.36
C LEU A 499 14.87 12.28 -1.00
N LYS A 500 13.60 12.39 -0.62
CA LYS A 500 13.22 12.89 0.72
C LYS A 500 13.75 11.99 1.83
N TYR A 501 13.75 10.66 1.63
CA TYR A 501 14.36 9.73 2.59
C TYR A 501 15.88 9.88 2.66
N PHE A 502 16.56 10.04 1.53
CA PHE A 502 18.00 10.35 1.50
C PHE A 502 18.30 11.65 2.25
N GLN A 503 17.64 12.76 1.90
CA GLN A 503 17.85 14.05 2.56
C GLN A 503 17.52 13.97 4.06
N SER A 504 16.41 13.29 4.43
CA SER A 504 16.02 13.13 5.83
C SER A 504 17.04 12.35 6.66
N THR A 505 17.71 11.36 6.04
CA THR A 505 18.54 10.40 6.78
C THR A 505 20.02 10.78 6.72
N ALA A 506 20.48 11.26 5.57
CA ALA A 506 21.86 11.76 5.38
C ALA A 506 22.02 13.23 5.79
N GLY A 507 20.93 14.00 5.86
CA GLY A 507 20.96 15.43 6.12
C GLY A 507 21.34 16.28 4.90
N THR A 508 21.58 15.67 3.74
CA THR A 508 21.97 16.34 2.49
C THR A 508 21.63 15.47 1.28
N LEU A 509 21.55 16.09 0.10
CA LEU A 509 21.62 15.40 -1.20
C LEU A 509 22.95 15.64 -1.91
N ASP A 510 23.79 16.55 -1.41
CA ASP A 510 25.10 16.89 -1.96
C ASP A 510 26.16 15.97 -1.34
N PHE A 511 26.35 14.83 -1.98
CA PHE A 511 27.38 13.87 -1.59
C PHE A 511 28.68 14.16 -2.35
N GLN A 512 29.81 14.24 -1.64
CA GLN A 512 31.12 14.35 -2.30
C GLN A 512 31.72 12.98 -2.59
N GLN A 513 32.42 12.87 -3.72
CA GLN A 513 33.14 11.66 -4.10
C GLN A 513 34.21 11.37 -3.04
N GLY A 514 34.00 10.31 -2.26
CA GLY A 514 34.89 9.99 -1.15
C GLY A 514 34.59 10.73 0.15
N ASP A 515 33.32 10.94 0.51
CA ASP A 515 32.87 11.05 1.91
C ASP A 515 33.34 9.81 2.70
N ARG A 516 34.63 9.80 3.02
CA ARG A 516 35.38 8.70 3.61
C ARG A 516 34.96 8.56 5.06
N VAL A 517 34.77 7.29 5.45
CA VAL A 517 34.85 6.83 6.83
C VAL A 517 36.28 7.13 7.33
N GLN A 518 36.54 8.33 7.85
CA GLN A 518 37.73 8.55 8.66
C GLN A 518 37.52 7.84 9.99
N GLY A 519 38.23 6.73 10.14
CA GLY A 519 38.35 5.99 11.38
C GLY A 519 38.97 6.84 12.50
N LEU A 520 38.67 6.42 13.72
CA LEU A 520 39.19 6.92 14.98
C LEU A 520 40.72 7.14 14.92
N GLY A 521 41.16 8.39 15.09
CA GLY A 521 42.56 8.81 15.30
C GLY A 521 42.68 9.63 16.60
N PRO A 522 43.91 9.85 17.13
CA PRO A 522 44.19 9.93 18.56
C PRO A 522 43.60 11.17 19.26
N ARG A 523 43.29 10.98 20.55
CA ARG A 523 42.82 12.01 21.48
C ARG A 523 43.87 13.11 21.65
N ASP A 524 43.51 14.32 21.23
CA ASP A 524 44.14 15.53 21.75
C ASP A 524 43.44 15.93 23.05
N ASN A 525 44.21 16.16 24.11
CA ASN A 525 43.73 16.27 25.49
C ASN A 525 43.27 17.68 25.88
N ASN A 526 43.16 18.63 24.95
CA ASN A 526 43.03 20.04 25.31
C ASN A 526 41.96 20.87 24.59
N THR A 527 40.88 20.24 24.11
CA THR A 527 39.73 21.01 23.56
C THR A 527 38.43 20.64 24.27
N LYS A 528 37.70 21.69 24.70
CA LYS A 528 36.36 21.61 25.32
C LYS A 528 35.44 20.67 24.52
N PRO A 529 34.55 19.89 25.18
CA PRO A 529 33.79 18.85 24.52
C PRO A 529 32.80 19.47 23.53
N TYR A 530 33.20 19.52 22.27
CA TYR A 530 32.24 19.64 21.17
C TYR A 530 31.30 18.44 21.26
N THR A 531 30.02 18.75 21.36
CA THR A 531 28.90 17.81 21.25
C THR A 531 29.20 16.82 20.13
N LEU A 532 29.29 15.53 20.45
CA LEU A 532 29.40 14.44 19.49
C LEU A 532 28.12 14.41 18.63
N VAL A 533 28.04 15.27 17.61
CA VAL A 533 27.16 15.05 16.48
C VAL A 533 27.79 13.87 15.75
N ALA A 534 27.34 12.65 16.07
CA ALA A 534 27.73 11.46 15.36
C ALA A 534 27.54 11.74 13.86
N LYS A 535 28.65 11.79 13.09
CA LYS A 535 28.56 11.86 11.62
C LYS A 535 27.65 10.70 11.19
N PRO A 536 26.53 10.95 10.49
CA PRO A 536 25.67 9.88 10.01
C PRO A 536 26.52 8.95 9.16
N PHE A 537 26.34 7.63 9.32
CA PHE A 537 27.02 6.66 8.46
C PHE A 537 26.83 7.04 6.99
N PRO A 538 27.81 6.84 6.10
CA PRO A 538 27.65 7.20 4.71
C PRO A 538 26.56 6.32 4.10
N ILE A 539 25.38 6.91 3.87
CA ILE A 539 24.23 6.21 3.30
C ILE A 539 24.50 6.07 1.81
N ALA A 540 24.51 4.82 1.35
CA ALA A 540 24.67 4.52 -0.06
C ALA A 540 23.34 4.33 -0.77
N ALA A 541 22.41 3.63 -0.12
CA ALA A 541 21.15 3.22 -0.73
C ALA A 541 19.97 3.31 0.24
N VAL A 542 18.79 3.54 -0.33
CA VAL A 542 17.50 3.43 0.33
C VAL A 542 16.71 2.30 -0.35
N GLN A 543 16.42 1.23 0.40
CA GLN A 543 15.57 0.13 -0.02
C GLN A 543 14.11 0.43 0.31
N GLY A 544 13.24 0.30 -0.69
CA GLY A 544 11.78 0.38 -0.57
C GLY A 544 11.12 -0.99 -0.50
N TYR A 545 9.79 -1.01 -0.59
CA TYR A 545 8.95 -2.19 -0.47
C TYR A 545 8.46 -2.72 -1.84
N GLN A 546 8.88 -3.94 -2.15
CA GLN A 546 8.33 -4.73 -3.25
C GLN A 546 6.91 -5.24 -2.91
N TRP A 547 5.89 -4.53 -3.39
CA TRP A 547 4.52 -4.77 -2.97
C TRP A 547 3.77 -5.69 -3.93
N HIS A 548 3.92 -7.01 -3.77
CA HIS A 548 3.32 -8.03 -4.65
C HIS A 548 1.77 -8.14 -4.55
N VAL A 549 1.06 -7.10 -4.95
CA VAL A 549 -0.38 -6.92 -4.73
C VAL A 549 -1.23 -7.15 -5.98
N LEU A 550 -0.64 -7.09 -7.17
CA LEU A 550 -1.36 -7.00 -8.44
C LEU A 550 -2.14 -8.28 -8.79
N ASN A 551 -1.58 -9.45 -8.48
CA ASN A 551 -2.20 -10.75 -8.71
C ASN A 551 -2.38 -11.59 -7.43
N LYS A 552 -2.29 -10.97 -6.25
CA LYS A 552 -2.31 -11.69 -4.96
C LYS A 552 -3.51 -12.62 -4.75
N SER A 553 -4.63 -12.35 -5.42
CA SER A 553 -5.91 -13.08 -5.24
C SER A 553 -6.15 -14.17 -6.29
N GLU A 554 -5.19 -14.45 -7.17
CA GLU A 554 -5.37 -15.42 -8.27
C GLU A 554 -5.40 -16.87 -7.77
N ASN A 555 -4.46 -17.26 -6.91
CA ASN A 555 -4.42 -18.61 -6.36
C ASN A 555 -3.81 -18.63 -4.94
N TRP A 556 -3.72 -19.82 -4.34
CA TRP A 556 -3.20 -19.95 -2.98
C TRP A 556 -1.69 -19.64 -2.89
N VAL A 557 -0.92 -19.89 -3.96
CA VAL A 557 0.52 -19.58 -4.05
C VAL A 557 0.72 -18.06 -4.07
N THR A 558 0.00 -17.32 -4.91
CA THR A 558 0.10 -15.84 -4.97
C THR A 558 -0.30 -15.19 -3.65
N ARG A 559 -1.26 -15.78 -2.91
CA ARG A 559 -1.59 -15.34 -1.55
C ARG A 559 -0.46 -15.65 -0.57
N GLY A 560 0.17 -16.82 -0.68
CA GLY A 560 1.32 -17.22 0.13
C GLY A 560 2.49 -16.25 -0.04
N VAL A 561 2.89 -15.98 -1.29
CA VAL A 561 3.92 -14.99 -1.65
C VAL A 561 3.57 -13.63 -1.07
N ARG A 562 2.33 -13.15 -1.23
CA ARG A 562 1.93 -11.86 -0.66
C ARG A 562 1.98 -11.83 0.88
N SER A 563 1.71 -12.94 1.56
CA SER A 563 1.82 -13.02 3.02
C SER A 563 3.27 -13.00 3.46
N GLU A 564 4.12 -13.81 2.84
CA GLU A 564 5.55 -13.91 3.13
C GLU A 564 6.25 -12.55 2.91
N TYR A 565 6.08 -11.92 1.74
CA TYR A 565 6.66 -10.61 1.46
C TYR A 565 6.16 -9.52 2.41
N SER A 566 4.92 -9.61 2.92
CA SER A 566 4.49 -8.67 3.95
C SER A 566 5.16 -8.91 5.29
N GLY A 567 5.34 -10.17 5.71
CA GLY A 567 6.13 -10.49 6.90
C GLY A 567 7.55 -9.94 6.77
N SER A 568 8.20 -10.26 5.66
CA SER A 568 9.58 -9.87 5.39
C SER A 568 9.78 -8.34 5.33
N TYR A 569 8.96 -7.61 4.56
CA TYR A 569 9.15 -6.15 4.39
C TYR A 569 8.52 -5.30 5.50
N VAL A 570 7.34 -5.65 6.01
CA VAL A 570 6.63 -4.82 6.99
C VAL A 570 7.08 -5.13 8.41
N ILE A 571 7.51 -6.35 8.70
CA ILE A 571 7.92 -6.77 10.04
C ILE A 571 9.44 -6.87 10.12
N GLU A 572 10.08 -7.76 9.35
CA GLU A 572 11.50 -8.05 9.53
C GLU A 572 12.40 -6.88 9.16
N ARG A 573 12.32 -6.37 7.93
CA ARG A 573 13.14 -5.23 7.48
C ARG A 573 12.86 -3.95 8.27
N SER A 574 11.60 -3.76 8.68
CA SER A 574 11.23 -2.64 9.56
C SER A 574 11.87 -2.81 10.95
N GLY A 575 11.88 -4.02 11.49
CA GLY A 575 12.61 -4.36 12.70
C GLY A 575 14.10 -4.11 12.57
N GLU A 576 14.72 -4.60 11.50
CA GLU A 576 16.13 -4.39 11.14
C GLU A 576 16.48 -2.91 11.06
N GLU A 577 15.58 -2.07 10.57
CA GLU A 577 15.74 -0.62 10.63
C GLU A 577 15.77 -0.13 12.07
N ILE A 578 14.80 -0.52 12.89
CA ILE A 578 14.70 -0.08 14.30
C ILE A 578 15.93 -0.47 15.12
N TYR A 579 16.40 -1.73 15.02
CA TYR A 579 17.59 -2.18 15.76
C TYR A 579 18.92 -1.91 15.03
N GLN A 580 18.88 -1.21 13.89
CA GLN A 580 20.05 -0.84 13.09
C GLN A 580 20.90 -2.04 12.62
N GLY A 581 20.22 -3.13 12.25
CA GLY A 581 20.83 -4.32 11.65
C GLY A 581 21.37 -4.09 10.24
N LEU A 582 21.90 -5.16 9.63
CA LEU A 582 22.21 -5.17 8.21
C LEU A 582 20.90 -5.14 7.42
N LYS A 583 20.78 -4.21 6.46
CA LYS A 583 19.64 -4.12 5.54
C LYS A 583 20.11 -4.60 4.17
N GLN A 584 19.41 -5.60 3.67
CA GLN A 584 19.68 -6.15 2.35
C GLN A 584 19.00 -5.33 1.25
N ILE A 585 19.77 -4.95 0.23
CA ILE A 585 19.22 -4.60 -1.08
C ILE A 585 18.62 -5.86 -1.67
N SER A 586 17.32 -5.82 -1.96
CA SER A 586 16.53 -7.01 -2.30
C SER A 586 16.25 -7.11 -3.81
N GLY A 587 17.17 -6.62 -4.63
CA GLY A 587 17.12 -6.76 -6.10
C GLY A 587 16.30 -5.71 -6.82
N SER A 588 15.26 -5.13 -6.21
CA SER A 588 14.39 -4.15 -6.87
C SER A 588 13.77 -3.18 -5.84
N VAL A 589 13.24 -2.05 -6.33
CA VAL A 589 12.61 -0.99 -5.55
C VAL A 589 13.61 -0.40 -4.55
N TYR A 590 14.74 0.07 -5.04
CA TYR A 590 15.70 0.83 -4.24
C TYR A 590 16.34 1.93 -5.07
N MET A 591 16.81 2.97 -4.38
CA MET A 591 17.62 4.03 -4.96
C MET A 591 19.02 3.97 -4.34
N ILE A 592 20.06 4.03 -5.16
CA ILE A 592 21.47 4.02 -4.76
C ILE A 592 22.19 5.21 -5.38
N ARG A 593 23.15 5.79 -4.65
CA ARG A 593 24.02 6.83 -5.20
C ARG A 593 24.89 6.28 -6.34
N ARG A 594 24.97 7.02 -7.44
CA ARG A 594 25.75 6.62 -8.61
C ARG A 594 27.23 6.50 -8.28
N ASP A 595 27.81 7.49 -7.59
CA ASP A 595 29.24 7.52 -7.27
C ASP A 595 29.70 6.29 -6.45
N VAL A 596 28.87 5.89 -5.48
CA VAL A 596 29.10 4.67 -4.70
C VAL A 596 28.98 3.44 -5.58
N LEU A 597 27.93 3.37 -6.41
CA LEU A 597 27.71 2.23 -7.29
C LEU A 597 28.83 2.06 -8.33
N GLU A 598 29.37 3.14 -8.90
CA GLU A 598 30.53 3.13 -9.79
C GLU A 598 31.79 2.62 -9.08
N SER A 599 32.01 3.04 -7.83
CA SER A 599 33.18 2.60 -7.05
C SER A 599 33.14 1.12 -6.65
N ILE A 600 31.95 0.57 -6.43
CA ILE A 600 31.76 -0.80 -5.94
C ILE A 600 31.57 -1.79 -7.09
N GLY A 601 30.86 -1.36 -8.13
CA GLY A 601 30.50 -2.14 -9.30
C GLY A 601 29.48 -3.26 -9.03
N TRP A 602 28.73 -3.61 -10.06
CA TRP A 602 27.80 -4.73 -10.03
C TRP A 602 28.52 -6.08 -9.90
N GLY A 603 27.85 -7.01 -9.23
CA GLY A 603 28.22 -8.43 -9.20
C GLY A 603 27.90 -9.16 -10.51
N ASN A 604 28.43 -10.39 -10.64
CA ASN A 604 28.07 -11.33 -11.72
C ASN A 604 27.34 -12.58 -11.17
N SER A 605 27.02 -12.61 -9.87
CA SER A 605 26.28 -13.69 -9.23
C SER A 605 24.80 -13.65 -9.59
N ILE A 606 24.10 -14.78 -9.41
CA ILE A 606 22.62 -14.85 -9.48
C ILE A 606 21.93 -14.06 -8.36
N THR A 607 22.67 -13.69 -7.31
CA THR A 607 22.24 -12.82 -6.20
C THR A 607 23.14 -11.58 -6.14
N GLU A 608 23.20 -10.83 -7.25
CA GLU A 608 24.06 -9.65 -7.39
C GLU A 608 23.74 -8.55 -6.38
N ASP A 609 22.49 -8.50 -5.93
CA ASP A 609 21.93 -7.56 -4.96
C ASP A 609 22.46 -7.78 -3.54
N PHE A 610 22.53 -9.04 -3.10
CA PHE A 610 23.14 -9.39 -1.83
C PHE A 610 24.66 -9.23 -1.89
N GLN A 611 25.28 -9.57 -3.03
CA GLN A 611 26.71 -9.29 -3.23
C GLN A 611 27.01 -7.78 -3.14
N LEU A 612 26.19 -6.95 -3.79
CA LEU A 612 26.27 -5.48 -3.68
C LEU A 612 26.10 -5.03 -2.23
N THR A 613 25.13 -5.58 -1.51
CA THR A 613 24.93 -5.31 -0.08
C THR A 613 26.20 -5.60 0.72
N LEU A 614 26.81 -6.78 0.56
CA LEU A 614 28.01 -7.13 1.31
C LEU A 614 29.18 -6.20 1.00
N LYS A 615 29.42 -5.89 -0.29
CA LYS A 615 30.47 -4.93 -0.70
C LYS A 615 30.25 -3.53 -0.12
N LEU A 616 29.01 -3.05 -0.09
CA LEU A 616 28.66 -1.76 0.52
C LEU A 616 29.04 -1.73 2.01
N TYR A 617 28.64 -2.76 2.75
CA TYR A 617 28.91 -2.85 4.19
C TYR A 617 30.41 -3.06 4.48
N GLU A 618 31.11 -3.82 3.65
CA GLU A 618 32.58 -3.98 3.73
C GLU A 618 33.32 -2.65 3.55
N LYS A 619 32.83 -1.78 2.66
CA LYS A 619 33.34 -0.42 2.44
C LYS A 619 32.84 0.60 3.48
N GLY A 620 32.05 0.17 4.47
CA GLY A 620 31.56 1.01 5.57
C GLY A 620 30.30 1.82 5.25
N TYR A 621 29.68 1.62 4.08
CA TYR A 621 28.40 2.22 3.73
C TYR A 621 27.23 1.55 4.45
N LYS A 622 26.11 2.27 4.53
CA LYS A 622 24.84 1.74 5.05
C LYS A 622 23.74 1.77 4.00
N VAL A 623 22.85 0.79 4.12
CA VAL A 623 21.57 0.74 3.43
C VAL A 623 20.47 1.06 4.45
N VAL A 624 19.56 1.95 4.08
CA VAL A 624 18.39 2.33 4.89
C VAL A 624 17.16 1.67 4.28
N TYR A 625 16.21 1.28 5.11
CA TYR A 625 14.96 0.69 4.67
C TYR A 625 13.75 1.56 5.00
N THR A 626 12.81 1.65 4.06
CA THR A 626 11.49 2.26 4.29
C THR A 626 10.36 1.42 3.70
N PRO A 627 9.32 1.09 4.47
CA PRO A 627 8.13 0.45 3.94
C PRO A 627 7.21 1.42 3.19
N TYR A 628 7.51 2.73 3.13
CA TYR A 628 6.62 3.75 2.57
C TYR A 628 6.89 4.06 1.10
N VAL A 629 8.10 3.82 0.63
CA VAL A 629 8.39 3.84 -0.81
C VAL A 629 8.05 2.45 -1.35
N GLN A 630 6.92 2.33 -2.04
CA GLN A 630 6.41 1.03 -2.48
C GLN A 630 6.23 1.00 -3.99
N ALA A 631 6.48 -0.15 -4.62
CA ALA A 631 6.08 -0.39 -6.00
C ALA A 631 5.20 -1.66 -6.07
N PRO A 632 3.93 -1.55 -6.49
CA PRO A 632 3.11 -2.69 -6.84
C PRO A 632 3.78 -3.65 -7.83
N ALA A 633 3.74 -4.95 -7.56
CA ALA A 633 4.26 -5.98 -8.47
C ALA A 633 3.34 -7.20 -8.59
N ASP A 634 3.57 -8.00 -9.63
CA ASP A 634 3.02 -9.35 -9.77
C ASP A 634 3.85 -10.37 -8.98
N SER A 635 3.23 -11.46 -8.54
CA SER A 635 3.89 -12.65 -8.00
C SER A 635 4.11 -13.69 -9.11
N ALA A 636 5.27 -14.36 -9.11
CA ALA A 636 5.64 -15.37 -10.11
C ALA A 636 4.58 -16.47 -10.33
N GLY A 637 3.88 -16.90 -9.26
CA GLY A 637 2.87 -17.96 -9.30
C GLY A 637 1.57 -17.68 -10.06
N GLY A 638 1.37 -16.46 -10.59
CA GLY A 638 0.23 -16.09 -11.44
C GLY A 638 0.59 -15.83 -12.91
N ARG A 639 1.89 -15.79 -13.26
CA ARG A 639 2.34 -15.36 -14.59
C ARG A 639 1.86 -16.28 -15.74
N ASN A 640 1.52 -17.54 -15.44
CA ASN A 640 1.12 -18.54 -16.43
C ASN A 640 -0.39 -18.81 -16.57
N SER A 641 -1.25 -18.22 -15.74
CA SER A 641 -2.69 -18.49 -15.80
C SER A 641 -3.50 -17.27 -16.22
N ARG A 642 -3.69 -17.11 -17.53
CA ARG A 642 -4.73 -16.28 -18.18
C ARG A 642 -4.65 -14.77 -17.91
N ARG A 643 -3.83 -14.04 -18.67
CA ARG A 643 -4.14 -12.65 -19.08
C ARG A 643 -3.65 -12.39 -20.49
#